data_AF-A0A7C1Y6C7-F1
#
_entry.id   AF-A0A7C1Y6C7-F1
#
_cell.length_a   1.000
_cell.length_b   1.000
_cell.length_c   1.000
_cell.angle_alpha   90.00
_cell.angle_beta   90.00
_cell.angle_gamma   90.00
#
_symmetry.space_group_name_H-M   'P 1'
#
loop_
_entity.id
_entity.type
_entity.pdbx_description
1 polymer ?
#
loop_
_entity_poly.entity_id
_entity_poly.type
_entity_poly.pdbx_seq_one_letter_code
_entity_poly.pdbx_strand_id
1 'polypeptide(L)'
;MDQTTRRLIQGMAMIGVLVLTACEEVPPEQLVEDFGIAYIKRPIVTEIDQDTNEEVLAETDISEVLGFTEGGDIWYRDRASPSASERNITFCLTQGLGDVRDLETSYDGSKIIFSLRLPDPDPDDDMEPTWDIYEYDTTTGACPQRIIRLNISANEGDDLAPHYLPDGRIVFTSTRQKGSGIVLSNEGKSRFRALDESMNEQAPLLHVMSASGTDIQQISFNQSHDLDPTVLSTGEILFTRWDHMGSRDAMNLYSIRPDGTELKVIYGVHDDSADDVQFLSPRQMEDGRVLAMLKSSAGSAGRGSGAPALIDIANYVDNTQPVWPRQGVLSGPAQTSAVDLDVRSDGSISPNGRFRSIYPLWDGTNRALVSWSQCRRVVVEGDETRILPCLGDISADTVEAFPVYGIYIYDLDRQTQLPVVLPEEGWVIEEPVVAAPRSKPAILYDRVAGFELDQNLADEDVGLLHIRSVYDFDGRFNRLGSGNATITSLGQLADPTQVTADERRARFLRLVKSVPIPDRDALDFDRSAFGVSRQQKMREIIGYAPIQPDGSVLIKVPANVPFAISVVDKDGRRIGGRHQNWLQLRPGETLTCNGCHDHNPNDGSAPKPHGAADEPDPVNRGASTEEPFPGTHANLIAKMDETMAQTRIRLLCGDFNTLTLCRQLSPSVNLQSVDEWWIDPAAAPAPAIDLRYDDPELVYFGTNAPAKTTCQDSWNANCRTIINYETHIHPLWSLARPVTDANDVVIGDGTCTNCHNNVDINNVAVARVPASQLDLSDGESDINGDHFKSYRELLSADNEQELVDGVLRDATREVPRLDEDGNPLFDEIIDPNTGEVIDRIPLFDQVPIPVTTRAMRPGGSRAGTFMGKFLDPTDDHFGYLSATELRLIAEWLDIGAQYYNNPSAAPLN
;
A
#
# COMPACT_ATOMS: atom_id res chain seq x y z
N MET A 1 69.36 -30.79 5.97
CA MET A 1 69.28 -29.89 7.13
C MET A 1 69.41 -28.47 6.59
N ASP A 2 68.50 -27.64 7.07
CA ASP A 2 67.99 -26.33 6.65
C ASP A 2 68.80 -25.35 5.76
N GLN A 3 67.98 -24.57 5.03
CA GLN A 3 68.11 -23.17 4.61
C GLN A 3 68.92 -22.72 3.37
N THR A 4 68.20 -21.89 2.59
CA THR A 4 68.59 -20.62 1.93
C THR A 4 68.80 -20.50 0.40
N THR A 5 67.88 -19.71 -0.20
CA THR A 5 68.03 -18.59 -1.17
C THR A 5 67.96 -18.76 -2.71
N ARG A 6 67.07 -17.91 -3.30
CA ARG A 6 67.19 -17.06 -4.53
C ARG A 6 67.21 -17.77 -5.90
N ARG A 7 66.72 -17.22 -7.02
CA ARG A 7 65.88 -16.09 -7.49
C ARG A 7 65.89 -16.22 -9.04
N LEU A 8 64.77 -15.97 -9.73
CA LEU A 8 64.63 -15.36 -11.09
C LEU A 8 65.35 -16.07 -12.29
N ILE A 9 64.90 -16.12 -13.56
CA ILE A 9 63.98 -15.32 -14.38
C ILE A 9 63.83 -16.03 -15.77
N GLN A 10 62.67 -15.82 -16.44
CA GLN A 10 62.38 -15.84 -17.91
C GLN A 10 62.68 -17.11 -18.75
N GLY A 11 61.84 -17.53 -19.70
CA GLY A 11 60.60 -16.96 -20.21
C GLY A 11 60.03 -17.75 -21.41
N MET A 12 58.86 -17.30 -21.85
CA MET A 12 58.17 -17.51 -23.14
C MET A 12 57.48 -18.85 -23.46
N ALA A 13 56.14 -18.73 -23.49
CA ALA A 13 55.22 -19.10 -24.57
C ALA A 13 55.04 -20.58 -24.93
N MET A 14 53.88 -21.15 -24.59
CA MET A 14 52.93 -21.58 -25.62
C MET A 14 51.52 -21.81 -25.05
N ILE A 15 50.56 -21.27 -25.79
CA ILE A 15 49.11 -21.47 -25.72
C ILE A 15 48.80 -22.97 -25.80
N GLY A 16 47.99 -23.46 -24.85
CA GLY A 16 47.54 -24.85 -24.82
C GLY A 16 46.18 -24.94 -24.14
N VAL A 17 45.12 -24.96 -24.95
CA VAL A 17 43.78 -25.37 -24.58
C VAL A 17 43.84 -26.79 -24.00
N LEU A 18 43.58 -26.96 -22.70
CA LEU A 18 43.38 -28.27 -22.10
C LEU A 18 41.87 -28.57 -22.06
N VAL A 19 41.42 -29.32 -23.06
CA VAL A 19 40.23 -30.17 -22.94
C VAL A 19 40.63 -31.38 -22.11
N LEU A 20 40.26 -31.40 -20.83
CA LEU A 20 40.34 -32.60 -20.01
C LEU A 20 39.08 -33.44 -20.24
N THR A 21 39.25 -34.48 -21.06
CA THR A 21 38.31 -35.61 -21.15
C THR A 21 38.59 -36.53 -19.96
N ALA A 22 37.76 -36.46 -18.93
CA ALA A 22 37.65 -37.49 -17.91
C ALA A 22 36.33 -38.23 -18.13
N CYS A 23 36.43 -39.46 -18.61
CA CYS A 23 35.32 -40.40 -18.73
C CYS A 23 35.26 -41.17 -17.40
N GLU A 24 34.47 -40.67 -16.47
CA GLU A 24 33.96 -41.43 -15.31
C GLU A 24 32.46 -41.58 -15.50
N GLU A 25 31.96 -42.80 -15.32
CA GLU A 25 30.54 -43.14 -15.45
C GLU A 25 29.72 -42.32 -14.44
N VAL A 26 28.97 -41.35 -14.95
CA VAL A 26 28.02 -40.55 -14.19
C VAL A 26 26.83 -41.46 -13.81
N PRO A 27 26.44 -41.51 -12.51
CA PRO A 27 25.25 -42.26 -12.11
C PRO A 27 23.97 -41.63 -12.72
N PRO A 28 22.84 -42.36 -12.81
CA PRO A 28 21.67 -41.96 -13.62
C PRO A 28 20.86 -40.74 -13.12
N GLU A 29 21.46 -39.84 -12.34
CA GLU A 29 20.79 -38.74 -11.61
C GLU A 29 20.63 -37.42 -12.44
N GLN A 30 20.83 -37.46 -13.75
CA GLN A 30 20.71 -36.30 -14.67
C GLN A 30 19.33 -36.18 -15.36
N LEU A 31 18.23 -36.44 -14.66
CA LEU A 31 16.88 -36.49 -15.25
C LEU A 31 16.30 -35.16 -15.80
N VAL A 32 17.04 -34.04 -15.74
CA VAL A 32 16.60 -32.76 -16.34
C VAL A 32 17.06 -32.65 -17.80
N GLU A 33 18.06 -33.44 -18.22
CA GLU A 33 18.53 -33.46 -19.62
C GLU A 33 17.50 -34.02 -20.61
N ASP A 34 16.36 -34.54 -20.16
CA ASP A 34 15.34 -35.13 -21.02
C ASP A 34 14.08 -34.28 -21.18
N PHE A 35 13.94 -33.18 -20.41
CA PHE A 35 12.77 -32.29 -20.49
C PHE A 35 13.09 -31.00 -21.25
N GLY A 36 12.09 -30.53 -22.00
CA GLY A 36 12.20 -29.27 -22.71
C GLY A 36 12.27 -28.07 -21.77
N ILE A 37 12.98 -27.03 -22.20
CA ILE A 37 13.08 -25.77 -21.47
C ILE A 37 12.68 -24.61 -22.36
N ALA A 38 12.05 -23.60 -21.77
CA ALA A 38 11.85 -22.31 -22.39
C ALA A 38 12.52 -21.22 -21.57
N TYR A 39 12.92 -20.14 -22.22
CA TYR A 39 13.50 -18.96 -21.59
C TYR A 39 13.26 -17.75 -22.49
N ILE A 40 13.30 -16.56 -21.90
CA ILE A 40 13.24 -15.31 -22.65
C ILE A 40 14.66 -14.94 -23.08
N LYS A 41 14.78 -14.41 -24.30
CA LYS A 41 15.98 -13.73 -24.79
C LYS A 41 15.57 -12.37 -25.37
N ARG A 42 16.16 -11.29 -24.88
CA ARG A 42 15.91 -9.91 -25.33
C ARG A 42 17.19 -9.07 -25.39
N PRO A 43 17.27 -7.99 -26.18
CA PRO A 43 18.43 -7.09 -26.15
C PRO A 43 18.65 -6.47 -24.76
N ILE A 44 19.90 -6.12 -24.44
CA ILE A 44 20.18 -5.25 -23.28
C ILE A 44 19.63 -3.86 -23.57
N VAL A 45 18.88 -3.30 -22.62
CA VAL A 45 18.41 -1.90 -22.66
C VAL A 45 19.46 -1.00 -22.01
N THR A 46 19.87 0.03 -22.75
CA THR A 46 20.84 1.04 -22.30
C THR A 46 20.26 2.44 -22.42
N GLU A 47 20.81 3.35 -21.63
CA GLU A 47 20.50 4.78 -21.69
C GLU A 47 21.79 5.60 -21.60
N ILE A 48 21.71 6.89 -21.96
CA ILE A 48 22.86 7.80 -21.83
C ILE A 48 22.74 8.52 -20.51
N ASP A 49 23.71 8.30 -19.62
CA ASP A 49 23.81 9.01 -18.35
C ASP A 49 24.02 10.51 -18.63
N GLN A 50 23.17 11.36 -18.06
CA GLN A 50 23.15 12.79 -18.40
C GLN A 50 24.35 13.57 -17.83
N ASP A 51 24.97 13.08 -16.76
CA ASP A 51 26.07 13.76 -16.08
C ASP A 51 27.43 13.37 -16.68
N THR A 52 27.58 12.11 -17.07
CA THR A 52 28.82 11.52 -17.57
C THR A 52 28.84 11.39 -19.10
N ASN A 53 27.66 11.42 -19.75
CA ASN A 53 27.48 11.15 -21.18
C ASN A 53 28.03 9.78 -21.60
N GLU A 54 27.99 8.81 -20.69
CA GLU A 54 28.35 7.41 -20.92
C GLU A 54 27.09 6.56 -21.15
N GLU A 55 27.24 5.48 -21.93
CA GLU A 55 26.17 4.50 -22.10
C GLU A 55 26.12 3.61 -20.85
N VAL A 56 25.04 3.77 -20.08
CA VAL A 56 24.74 3.00 -18.89
C VAL A 56 23.51 2.15 -19.14
N LEU A 57 22.99 1.54 -18.10
CA LEU A 57 21.82 0.68 -18.22
C LEU A 57 20.59 1.43 -17.85
N ALA A 58 19.53 1.18 -18.60
CA ALA A 58 18.23 1.58 -18.14
C ALA A 58 17.97 0.96 -16.76
N GLU A 59 17.71 1.82 -15.79
CA GLU A 59 17.21 1.40 -14.49
C GLU A 59 15.82 0.78 -14.66
N THR A 60 15.50 -0.18 -13.80
CA THR A 60 14.18 -0.81 -13.79
C THR A 60 13.55 -0.50 -12.45
N ASP A 61 12.52 0.34 -12.47
CA ASP A 61 11.66 0.55 -11.32
C ASP A 61 10.80 -0.71 -11.13
N ILE A 62 10.89 -1.33 -9.95
CA ILE A 62 10.11 -2.54 -9.64
C ILE A 62 8.63 -2.24 -9.44
N SER A 63 8.27 -0.96 -9.27
CA SER A 63 6.91 -0.47 -9.15
C SER A 63 6.29 -0.07 -10.49
N GLU A 64 7.04 -0.01 -11.60
CA GLU A 64 6.49 0.28 -12.93
C GLU A 64 6.51 -0.99 -13.78
N VAL A 65 5.39 -1.71 -13.82
CA VAL A 65 5.35 -3.07 -14.38
C VAL A 65 4.75 -3.16 -15.77
N LEU A 66 4.18 -2.07 -16.31
CA LEU A 66 3.54 -2.07 -17.64
C LEU A 66 4.52 -1.76 -18.80
N GLY A 67 5.77 -1.43 -18.49
CA GLY A 67 6.81 -1.06 -19.46
C GLY A 67 7.05 -2.11 -20.56
N PHE A 68 7.47 -1.65 -21.74
CA PHE A 68 7.72 -2.47 -22.94
C PHE A 68 9.18 -2.39 -23.37
N THR A 69 9.80 -3.55 -23.62
CA THR A 69 11.16 -3.66 -24.16
C THR A 69 11.14 -4.41 -25.49
N GLU A 70 11.30 -3.68 -26.59
CA GLU A 70 11.35 -4.27 -27.93
C GLU A 70 12.43 -5.34 -28.08
N GLY A 71 12.08 -6.44 -28.75
CA GLY A 71 13.00 -7.51 -29.12
C GLY A 71 13.01 -8.71 -28.17
N GLY A 72 12.09 -8.76 -27.20
CA GLY A 72 11.88 -9.92 -26.35
C GLY A 72 11.15 -11.05 -27.05
N ASP A 73 11.78 -12.23 -27.06
CA ASP A 73 11.19 -13.46 -27.60
C ASP A 73 11.45 -14.67 -26.70
N ILE A 74 10.57 -15.67 -26.80
CA ILE A 74 10.73 -16.95 -26.12
C ILE A 74 11.48 -17.95 -27.00
N TRP A 75 12.50 -18.56 -26.42
CA TRP A 75 13.29 -19.60 -27.03
C TRP A 75 13.04 -20.92 -26.32
N TYR A 76 12.89 -21.98 -27.11
CA TYR A 76 12.63 -23.33 -26.63
C TYR A 76 13.73 -24.29 -27.06
N ARG A 77 14.14 -25.16 -26.14
CA ARG A 77 15.02 -26.31 -26.41
C ARG A 77 14.30 -27.57 -25.98
N ASP A 78 14.37 -28.63 -26.78
CA ASP A 78 13.74 -29.91 -26.43
C ASP A 78 14.41 -30.62 -25.23
N ARG A 79 15.57 -30.12 -24.79
CA ARG A 79 16.29 -30.60 -23.61
C ARG A 79 17.15 -29.51 -22.96
N ALA A 80 17.38 -29.62 -21.65
CA ALA A 80 18.28 -28.75 -20.89
C ALA A 80 19.77 -29.07 -21.15
N SER A 81 20.26 -28.81 -22.37
CA SER A 81 21.67 -29.02 -22.74
C SER A 81 22.23 -27.89 -23.60
N PRO A 82 23.53 -27.51 -23.45
CA PRO A 82 24.19 -26.54 -24.32
C PRO A 82 24.20 -26.93 -25.80
N SER A 83 24.23 -28.23 -26.09
CA SER A 83 24.21 -28.76 -27.47
C SER A 83 22.81 -28.93 -28.06
N ALA A 84 21.76 -28.66 -27.28
CA ALA A 84 20.38 -28.73 -27.78
C ALA A 84 20.13 -27.63 -28.81
N SER A 85 19.41 -27.95 -29.88
CA SER A 85 18.92 -26.94 -30.82
C SER A 85 17.91 -26.04 -30.15
N GLU A 86 18.09 -24.74 -30.31
CA GLU A 86 17.14 -23.72 -29.87
C GLU A 86 16.24 -23.28 -31.03
N ARG A 87 14.99 -22.96 -30.71
CA ARG A 87 14.02 -22.38 -31.64
C ARG A 87 13.30 -21.20 -31.00
N ASN A 88 13.19 -20.09 -31.70
CA ASN A 88 12.35 -18.97 -31.30
C ASN A 88 10.89 -19.33 -31.57
N ILE A 89 10.09 -19.52 -30.51
CA ILE A 89 8.70 -19.98 -30.62
C ILE A 89 7.70 -18.82 -30.81
N THR A 90 8.10 -17.59 -30.49
CA THR A 90 7.25 -16.39 -30.61
C THR A 90 7.51 -15.60 -31.88
N PHE A 91 8.59 -15.86 -32.62
CA PHE A 91 8.94 -15.16 -33.88
C PHE A 91 7.79 -15.10 -34.90
N CYS A 92 6.93 -16.12 -34.95
CA CYS A 92 5.76 -16.15 -35.84
C CYS A 92 4.72 -15.06 -35.52
N LEU A 93 4.74 -14.50 -34.31
CA LEU A 93 3.90 -13.41 -33.84
C LEU A 93 4.67 -12.08 -33.83
N THR A 94 5.83 -12.09 -33.18
CA THR A 94 6.60 -10.88 -32.85
C THR A 94 7.43 -10.36 -34.02
N GLN A 95 7.85 -11.24 -34.94
CA GLN A 95 8.85 -10.97 -35.97
C GLN A 95 10.16 -10.39 -35.40
N GLY A 96 10.45 -10.63 -34.12
CA GLY A 96 11.60 -10.09 -33.41
C GLY A 96 11.43 -8.66 -32.87
N LEU A 97 10.21 -8.11 -32.88
CA LEU A 97 9.89 -6.74 -32.44
C LEU A 97 8.88 -6.71 -31.28
N GLY A 98 8.49 -7.85 -30.72
CA GLY A 98 7.60 -7.92 -29.56
C GLY A 98 8.35 -7.83 -28.24
N ASP A 99 7.62 -7.98 -27.15
CA ASP A 99 8.15 -8.24 -25.82
C ASP A 99 7.33 -9.33 -25.13
N VAL A 100 7.99 -10.12 -24.28
CA VAL A 100 7.44 -11.29 -23.60
C VAL A 100 7.91 -11.31 -22.16
N ARG A 101 7.09 -11.81 -21.24
CA ARG A 101 7.43 -11.96 -19.82
C ARG A 101 6.53 -12.97 -19.10
N ASP A 102 6.90 -13.28 -17.87
CA ASP A 102 6.18 -14.06 -16.88
C ASP A 102 5.84 -15.49 -17.36
N LEU A 103 6.86 -16.26 -17.75
CA LEU A 103 6.68 -17.64 -18.22
C LEU A 103 6.26 -18.58 -17.08
N GLU A 104 5.29 -19.45 -17.37
CA GLU A 104 4.85 -20.52 -16.47
C GLU A 104 4.48 -21.79 -17.24
N THR A 105 4.63 -22.95 -16.60
CA THR A 105 4.30 -24.24 -17.22
C THR A 105 3.09 -24.91 -16.58
N SER A 106 2.29 -25.53 -17.44
CA SER A 106 1.18 -26.40 -17.01
C SER A 106 1.71 -27.57 -16.18
N TYR A 107 0.91 -28.04 -15.22
CA TYR A 107 1.33 -29.12 -14.31
C TYR A 107 1.69 -30.44 -15.00
N ASP A 108 1.23 -30.69 -16.23
CA ASP A 108 1.62 -31.88 -17.01
C ASP A 108 2.83 -31.65 -17.94
N GLY A 109 3.38 -30.43 -17.96
CA GLY A 109 4.51 -30.04 -18.80
C GLY A 109 4.18 -29.88 -20.29
N SER A 110 2.91 -29.99 -20.70
CA SER A 110 2.53 -29.99 -22.12
C SER A 110 2.33 -28.58 -22.71
N LYS A 111 2.24 -27.57 -21.85
CA LYS A 111 1.96 -26.18 -22.22
C LYS A 111 2.79 -25.17 -21.44
N ILE A 112 3.09 -24.05 -22.09
CA ILE A 112 3.72 -22.86 -21.53
C ILE A 112 2.74 -21.69 -21.70
N ILE A 113 2.48 -20.95 -20.63
CA ILE A 113 1.68 -19.72 -20.64
C ILE A 113 2.59 -18.53 -20.32
N PHE A 114 2.31 -17.37 -20.90
CA PHE A 114 3.13 -16.17 -20.76
C PHE A 114 2.36 -14.92 -21.19
N SER A 115 2.88 -13.76 -20.83
CA SER A 115 2.41 -12.46 -21.31
C SER A 115 3.25 -11.98 -22.48
N LEU A 116 2.60 -11.42 -23.50
CA LEU A 116 3.25 -10.89 -24.70
C LEU A 116 2.57 -9.59 -25.12
N ARG A 117 3.38 -8.58 -25.42
CA ARG A 117 2.96 -7.33 -26.07
C ARG A 117 3.59 -7.27 -27.45
N LEU A 118 2.76 -7.06 -28.47
CA LEU A 118 3.23 -6.89 -29.85
C LEU A 118 3.72 -5.44 -30.05
N PRO A 119 4.63 -5.19 -31.01
CA PRO A 119 5.01 -3.82 -31.36
C PRO A 119 3.78 -3.03 -31.81
N ASP A 120 3.84 -1.72 -31.61
CA ASP A 120 2.84 -0.81 -32.14
C ASP A 120 2.81 -0.87 -33.68
N PRO A 121 1.70 -1.31 -34.30
CA PRO A 121 1.60 -1.37 -35.75
C PRO A 121 1.53 0.01 -36.42
N ASP A 122 1.15 1.06 -35.69
CA ASP A 122 1.03 2.43 -36.20
C ASP A 122 1.31 3.45 -35.06
N PRO A 123 2.59 3.80 -34.80
CA PRO A 123 2.95 4.68 -33.69
C PRO A 123 2.46 6.13 -33.86
N ASP A 124 1.83 6.46 -34.98
CA ASP A 124 1.17 7.75 -35.22
C ASP A 124 -0.31 7.73 -34.78
N ASP A 125 -0.87 6.57 -34.38
CA ASP A 125 -2.17 6.47 -33.76
C ASP A 125 -2.06 6.44 -32.21
N ASP A 126 -3.13 6.87 -31.52
CA ASP A 126 -3.15 6.86 -30.05
C ASP A 126 -3.52 5.45 -29.50
N MET A 127 -3.35 4.38 -30.27
CA MET A 127 -3.76 3.02 -29.92
C MET A 127 -2.57 2.09 -29.67
N GLU A 128 -1.99 2.22 -28.49
CA GLU A 128 -0.94 1.29 -28.07
C GLU A 128 -1.46 -0.15 -27.91
N PRO A 129 -0.69 -1.17 -28.37
CA PRO A 129 -0.98 -2.57 -28.04
C PRO A 129 -0.92 -2.79 -26.53
N THR A 130 -1.81 -3.63 -26.01
CA THR A 130 -1.81 -4.05 -24.60
C THR A 130 -0.98 -5.31 -24.39
N TRP A 131 -0.57 -5.56 -23.16
CA TRP A 131 -0.10 -6.88 -22.75
C TRP A 131 -1.24 -7.90 -22.80
N ASP A 132 -0.99 -9.05 -23.45
CA ASP A 132 -1.97 -10.10 -23.67
C ASP A 132 -1.42 -11.47 -23.21
N ILE A 133 -2.29 -12.38 -22.78
CA ILE A 133 -1.91 -13.75 -22.37
C ILE A 133 -1.92 -14.71 -23.56
N TYR A 134 -0.81 -15.43 -23.75
CA TYR A 134 -0.62 -16.44 -24.79
C TYR A 134 -0.26 -17.81 -24.20
N GLU A 135 -0.63 -18.85 -24.93
CA GLU A 135 -0.30 -20.24 -24.59
C GLU A 135 0.38 -20.93 -25.78
N TYR A 136 1.45 -21.67 -25.49
CA TYR A 136 2.18 -22.52 -26.42
C TYR A 136 2.04 -23.99 -26.00
N ASP A 137 1.65 -24.84 -26.95
CA ASP A 137 1.56 -26.29 -26.76
C ASP A 137 2.87 -26.95 -27.23
N THR A 138 3.63 -27.50 -26.29
CA THR A 138 4.94 -28.10 -26.52
C THR A 138 4.86 -29.42 -27.31
N THR A 139 3.68 -30.06 -27.33
CA THR A 139 3.44 -31.34 -28.01
C THR A 139 3.16 -31.17 -29.49
N THR A 140 2.48 -30.09 -29.87
CA THR A 140 2.18 -29.77 -31.27
C THR A 140 3.26 -28.91 -31.91
N GLY A 141 3.91 -28.05 -31.12
CA GLY A 141 4.93 -27.12 -31.59
C GLY A 141 4.41 -26.02 -32.53
N ALA A 142 3.09 -25.80 -32.58
CA ALA A 142 2.49 -24.74 -33.39
C ALA A 142 2.76 -23.34 -32.81
N CYS A 143 2.55 -22.31 -33.63
CA CYS A 143 2.69 -20.91 -33.19
C CYS A 143 1.78 -20.63 -31.96
N PRO A 144 2.27 -19.94 -30.91
CA PRO A 144 1.50 -19.63 -29.72
C PRO A 144 0.18 -18.94 -30.04
N GLN A 145 -0.79 -19.11 -29.15
CA GLN A 145 -2.15 -18.65 -29.35
C GLN A 145 -2.57 -17.73 -28.22
N ARG A 146 -3.10 -16.55 -28.55
CA ARG A 146 -3.70 -15.65 -27.55
C ARG A 146 -4.91 -16.33 -26.91
N ILE A 147 -4.98 -16.33 -25.58
CA ILE A 147 -6.06 -16.96 -24.82
C ILE A 147 -7.38 -16.17 -25.01
N ILE A 148 -7.34 -14.85 -24.79
CA ILE A 148 -8.50 -13.97 -25.02
C ILE A 148 -8.58 -13.67 -26.52
N ARG A 149 -9.51 -14.33 -27.22
CA ARG A 149 -9.52 -14.33 -28.69
C ARG A 149 -9.98 -13.02 -29.32
N LEU A 150 -10.99 -12.39 -28.74
CA LEU A 150 -11.61 -11.19 -29.30
C LEU A 150 -10.79 -9.95 -28.96
N ASN A 151 -10.36 -9.17 -29.98
CA ASN A 151 -9.59 -7.93 -29.77
C ASN A 151 -10.27 -6.96 -28.79
N ILE A 152 -11.59 -6.79 -28.91
CA ILE A 152 -12.33 -5.89 -28.02
C ILE A 152 -12.25 -6.29 -26.55
N SER A 153 -12.09 -7.58 -26.25
CA SER A 153 -11.93 -8.07 -24.89
C SER A 153 -10.48 -8.10 -24.48
N ALA A 154 -9.56 -8.48 -25.37
CA ALA A 154 -8.12 -8.47 -25.14
C ALA A 154 -7.66 -7.06 -24.72
N ASN A 155 -8.00 -6.05 -25.52
CA ASN A 155 -7.55 -4.66 -25.36
C ASN A 155 -8.24 -3.88 -24.21
N GLU A 156 -8.98 -4.52 -23.29
CA GLU A 156 -9.61 -3.83 -22.16
C GLU A 156 -8.64 -3.56 -20.99
N GLY A 157 -7.43 -4.13 -21.04
CA GLY A 157 -6.37 -3.92 -20.06
C GLY A 157 -5.13 -4.74 -20.39
N ASP A 158 -4.07 -4.47 -19.65
CA ASP A 158 -2.78 -5.15 -19.74
C ASP A 158 -2.81 -6.38 -18.84
N ASP A 159 -2.67 -7.57 -19.43
CA ASP A 159 -2.73 -8.85 -18.74
C ASP A 159 -1.33 -9.46 -18.57
N LEU A 160 -0.90 -9.57 -17.32
CA LEU A 160 0.45 -9.93 -16.87
C LEU A 160 0.43 -11.18 -15.98
N ALA A 161 1.60 -11.82 -15.83
CA ALA A 161 1.86 -12.90 -14.88
C ALA A 161 0.79 -14.01 -14.80
N PRO A 162 0.47 -14.70 -15.91
CA PRO A 162 -0.50 -15.78 -15.90
C PRO A 162 0.07 -17.05 -15.21
N HIS A 163 -0.75 -17.69 -14.38
CA HIS A 163 -0.45 -18.97 -13.75
C HIS A 163 -1.66 -19.92 -13.83
N TYR A 164 -1.40 -21.21 -14.08
CA TYR A 164 -2.47 -22.22 -14.12
C TYR A 164 -3.02 -22.51 -12.72
N LEU A 165 -4.34 -22.56 -12.59
CA LEU A 165 -5.02 -23.09 -11.41
C LEU A 165 -5.24 -24.61 -11.55
N PRO A 166 -5.25 -25.38 -10.45
CA PRO A 166 -5.37 -26.84 -10.50
C PRO A 166 -6.72 -27.34 -11.02
N ASP A 167 -7.74 -26.49 -11.03
CA ASP A 167 -9.08 -26.74 -11.60
C ASP A 167 -9.19 -26.45 -13.11
N GLY A 168 -8.10 -25.96 -13.73
CA GLY A 168 -8.03 -25.63 -15.15
C GLY A 168 -8.34 -24.17 -15.49
N ARG A 169 -8.66 -23.32 -14.50
CA ARG A 169 -8.68 -21.87 -14.70
C ARG A 169 -7.26 -21.29 -14.79
N ILE A 170 -7.18 -20.01 -15.10
CA ILE A 170 -5.94 -19.22 -15.12
C ILE A 170 -6.12 -18.06 -14.15
N VAL A 171 -5.18 -17.88 -13.23
CA VAL A 171 -5.03 -16.65 -12.44
C VAL A 171 -4.00 -15.75 -13.11
N PHE A 172 -4.19 -14.44 -13.08
CA PHE A 172 -3.29 -13.47 -13.69
C PHE A 172 -3.47 -12.10 -13.04
N THR A 173 -2.54 -11.20 -13.30
CA THR A 173 -2.54 -9.81 -12.84
C THR A 173 -2.97 -8.90 -14.00
N SER A 174 -3.83 -7.90 -13.78
CA SER A 174 -4.37 -7.08 -14.88
C SER A 174 -4.89 -5.70 -14.49
N THR A 175 -4.72 -4.72 -15.40
CA THR A 175 -5.23 -3.33 -15.26
C THR A 175 -6.71 -3.16 -15.60
N ARG A 176 -7.42 -4.23 -16.01
CA ARG A 176 -8.84 -4.18 -16.40
C ARG A 176 -9.77 -3.52 -15.38
N GLN A 177 -9.54 -3.80 -14.09
CA GLN A 177 -10.26 -3.25 -12.93
C GLN A 177 -11.81 -3.19 -13.06
N LYS A 178 -12.42 -4.16 -13.75
CA LYS A 178 -13.86 -4.13 -14.05
C LYS A 178 -14.73 -4.18 -12.81
N GLY A 179 -14.33 -4.94 -11.79
CA GLY A 179 -15.02 -5.02 -10.50
C GLY A 179 -15.00 -3.66 -9.78
N SER A 180 -13.83 -3.03 -9.71
CA SER A 180 -13.67 -1.67 -9.18
C SER A 180 -14.54 -0.65 -9.94
N GLY A 181 -14.60 -0.74 -11.26
CA GLY A 181 -15.47 0.10 -12.08
C GLY A 181 -16.97 -0.09 -11.81
N ILE A 182 -17.42 -1.32 -11.54
CA ILE A 182 -18.81 -1.59 -11.14
C ILE A 182 -19.13 -0.91 -9.80
N VAL A 183 -18.22 -1.00 -8.82
CA VAL A 183 -18.35 -0.31 -7.53
C VAL A 183 -18.51 1.20 -7.73
N LEU A 184 -17.66 1.83 -8.56
CA LEU A 184 -17.76 3.26 -8.86
C LEU A 184 -19.13 3.63 -9.44
N SER A 185 -19.66 2.84 -10.38
CA SER A 185 -20.99 3.07 -10.92
C SER A 185 -22.12 2.91 -9.91
N ASN A 186 -22.03 1.91 -9.03
CA ASN A 186 -23.01 1.71 -7.97
C ASN A 186 -23.02 2.89 -6.97
N GLU A 187 -21.87 3.53 -6.76
CA GLU A 187 -21.73 4.78 -6.00
C GLU A 187 -22.22 6.03 -6.76
N GLY A 188 -22.56 5.90 -8.05
CA GLY A 188 -22.99 7.00 -8.92
C GLY A 188 -21.84 7.79 -9.55
N LYS A 189 -20.66 7.19 -9.69
CA LYS A 189 -19.45 7.76 -10.30
C LYS A 189 -19.18 7.15 -11.69
N SER A 190 -18.43 7.88 -12.51
CA SER A 190 -17.94 7.37 -13.80
C SER A 190 -16.99 6.19 -13.61
N ARG A 191 -17.00 5.24 -14.56
CA ARG A 191 -16.07 4.10 -14.56
C ARG A 191 -14.76 4.52 -15.19
N PHE A 192 -13.65 4.13 -14.57
CA PHE A 192 -12.31 4.28 -15.09
C PHE A 192 -11.40 3.22 -14.46
N ARG A 193 -10.22 3.03 -15.05
CA ARG A 193 -9.13 2.24 -14.46
C ARG A 193 -8.34 3.18 -13.57
N ALA A 194 -8.15 2.80 -12.32
CA ALA A 194 -7.48 3.65 -11.34
C ALA A 194 -5.96 3.55 -11.48
N LEU A 195 -5.31 4.69 -11.33
CA LEU A 195 -3.88 4.74 -11.09
C LEU A 195 -3.53 4.13 -9.73
N ASP A 196 -2.30 3.65 -9.59
CA ASP A 196 -1.73 3.26 -8.31
C ASP A 196 -1.58 4.45 -7.33
N GLU A 197 -1.14 4.19 -6.09
CA GLU A 197 -0.97 5.24 -5.08
C GLU A 197 0.23 6.19 -5.34
N SER A 198 1.18 5.84 -6.23
CA SER A 198 2.21 6.76 -6.74
C SER A 198 1.64 7.72 -7.81
N MET A 199 0.59 7.26 -8.50
CA MET A 199 -0.09 7.91 -9.63
C MET A 199 0.77 7.99 -10.90
N ASN A 200 1.55 6.94 -11.15
CA ASN A 200 2.40 6.82 -12.33
C ASN A 200 1.76 5.91 -13.39
N GLU A 201 1.22 4.75 -13.00
CA GLU A 201 0.55 3.82 -13.92
C GLU A 201 -0.78 3.28 -13.39
N GLN A 202 -1.54 2.59 -14.24
CA GLN A 202 -2.77 1.91 -13.81
C GLN A 202 -2.41 0.70 -12.95
N ALA A 203 -3.01 0.57 -11.77
CA ALA A 203 -2.68 -0.54 -10.87
C ALA A 203 -3.16 -1.90 -11.43
N PRO A 204 -2.26 -2.87 -11.69
CA PRO A 204 -2.71 -4.20 -12.02
C PRO A 204 -3.04 -5.02 -10.76
N LEU A 205 -4.16 -5.74 -10.83
CA LEU A 205 -4.76 -6.50 -9.72
C LEU A 205 -5.06 -7.95 -10.14
N LEU A 206 -5.31 -8.83 -9.17
CA LEU A 206 -5.55 -10.24 -9.45
C LEU A 206 -6.92 -10.49 -10.10
N HIS A 207 -6.90 -11.31 -11.13
CA HIS A 207 -8.05 -11.78 -11.87
C HIS A 207 -7.96 -13.29 -12.10
N VAL A 208 -9.12 -13.94 -12.30
CA VAL A 208 -9.22 -15.32 -12.75
C VAL A 208 -10.05 -15.39 -14.03
N MET A 209 -9.75 -16.35 -14.89
CA MET A 209 -10.53 -16.65 -16.09
C MET A 209 -10.60 -18.15 -16.37
N SER A 210 -11.57 -18.57 -17.17
CA SER A 210 -11.59 -19.93 -17.72
C SER A 210 -10.42 -20.18 -18.67
N ALA A 211 -10.07 -21.45 -18.90
CA ALA A 211 -9.06 -21.85 -19.89
C ALA A 211 -9.29 -21.29 -21.31
N SER A 212 -10.53 -20.93 -21.65
CA SER A 212 -10.89 -20.37 -22.96
C SER A 212 -10.77 -18.84 -23.04
N GLY A 213 -10.30 -18.16 -22.00
CA GLY A 213 -10.18 -16.70 -21.97
C GLY A 213 -11.53 -15.98 -21.80
N THR A 214 -12.52 -16.65 -21.22
CA THR A 214 -13.85 -16.10 -20.90
C THR A 214 -14.11 -16.15 -19.39
N ASP A 215 -15.18 -15.50 -18.93
CA ASP A 215 -15.55 -15.43 -17.50
C ASP A 215 -14.43 -14.84 -16.64
N ILE A 216 -13.93 -13.68 -17.07
CA ILE A 216 -12.89 -12.94 -16.35
C ILE A 216 -13.51 -12.29 -15.10
N GLN A 217 -12.95 -12.56 -13.94
CA GLN A 217 -13.40 -12.05 -12.65
C GLN A 217 -12.25 -11.43 -11.88
N GLN A 218 -12.44 -10.20 -11.40
CA GLN A 218 -11.49 -9.53 -10.49
C GLN A 218 -11.65 -10.10 -9.07
N ILE A 219 -10.54 -10.52 -8.47
CA ILE A 219 -10.51 -11.16 -7.14
C ILE A 219 -9.75 -10.34 -6.09
N SER A 220 -8.95 -9.36 -6.48
CA SER A 220 -8.33 -8.40 -5.55
C SER A 220 -8.62 -6.93 -5.89
N PHE A 221 -8.57 -6.06 -4.88
CA PHE A 221 -9.05 -4.67 -4.92
C PHE A 221 -8.08 -3.69 -4.23
N ASN A 222 -6.78 -4.00 -4.20
CA ASN A 222 -5.75 -3.08 -3.69
C ASN A 222 -5.78 -1.72 -4.44
N GLN A 223 -5.12 -0.70 -3.89
CA GLN A 223 -4.95 0.61 -4.54
C GLN A 223 -3.59 0.79 -5.20
N SER A 224 -2.66 -0.12 -4.93
CA SER A 224 -1.44 -0.33 -5.70
C SER A 224 -1.48 -1.73 -6.31
N HIS A 225 -0.33 -2.36 -6.53
CA HIS A 225 -0.24 -3.58 -7.32
C HIS A 225 -0.44 -4.85 -6.50
N ASP A 226 -1.05 -5.85 -7.13
CA ASP A 226 -0.99 -7.26 -6.71
C ASP A 226 -0.37 -8.08 -7.87
N LEU A 227 0.87 -8.53 -7.69
CA LEU A 227 1.80 -9.01 -8.72
C LEU A 227 2.21 -10.48 -8.52
N ASP A 228 2.76 -11.08 -9.57
CA ASP A 228 3.43 -12.38 -9.56
C ASP A 228 2.66 -13.51 -8.85
N PRO A 229 1.39 -13.80 -9.22
CA PRO A 229 0.65 -14.88 -8.59
C PRO A 229 1.28 -16.25 -8.87
N THR A 230 1.50 -17.03 -7.82
CA THR A 230 1.86 -18.45 -7.86
C THR A 230 0.87 -19.28 -7.04
N VAL A 231 0.73 -20.57 -7.33
CA VAL A 231 -0.22 -21.45 -6.63
C VAL A 231 0.53 -22.38 -5.68
N LEU A 232 0.27 -22.24 -4.38
CA LEU A 232 0.82 -23.11 -3.35
C LEU A 232 0.21 -24.51 -3.43
N SER A 233 0.90 -25.51 -2.87
CA SER A 233 0.39 -26.88 -2.72
C SER A 233 -0.95 -26.97 -1.99
N THR A 234 -1.28 -25.99 -1.15
CA THR A 234 -2.59 -25.83 -0.48
C THR A 234 -3.72 -25.43 -1.44
N GLY A 235 -3.39 -24.99 -2.65
CA GLY A 235 -4.32 -24.44 -3.64
C GLY A 235 -4.58 -22.95 -3.49
N GLU A 236 -4.03 -22.31 -2.46
CA GLU A 236 -4.07 -20.85 -2.30
C GLU A 236 -3.12 -20.18 -3.29
N ILE A 237 -3.48 -18.98 -3.73
CA ILE A 237 -2.63 -18.14 -4.57
C ILE A 237 -1.75 -17.33 -3.63
N LEU A 238 -0.43 -17.48 -3.71
CA LEU A 238 0.57 -16.62 -3.09
C LEU A 238 1.00 -15.57 -4.10
N PHE A 239 1.16 -14.32 -3.69
CA PHE A 239 1.47 -13.21 -4.59
C PHE A 239 2.21 -12.10 -3.84
N THR A 240 2.84 -11.20 -4.59
CA THR A 240 3.45 -9.99 -4.06
C THR A 240 2.45 -8.85 -4.08
N ARG A 241 2.26 -8.16 -2.95
CA ARG A 241 1.42 -6.97 -2.86
C ARG A 241 2.27 -5.75 -2.54
N TRP A 242 2.07 -4.67 -3.29
CA TRP A 242 2.62 -3.36 -2.96
C TRP A 242 1.69 -2.63 -1.99
N ASP A 243 2.13 -2.52 -0.74
CA ASP A 243 1.48 -1.74 0.32
C ASP A 243 2.03 -0.30 0.31
N HIS A 244 1.34 0.61 -0.38
CA HIS A 244 1.77 2.01 -0.57
C HIS A 244 0.82 3.03 0.10
N MET A 245 0.08 2.58 1.13
CA MET A 245 -0.88 3.42 1.82
C MET A 245 -0.18 4.41 2.76
N GLY A 246 -0.18 5.70 2.38
CA GLY A 246 0.26 6.78 3.25
C GLY A 246 1.78 6.90 3.36
N SER A 247 2.38 6.35 4.41
CA SER A 247 3.85 6.35 4.59
C SER A 247 4.47 4.97 4.39
N ARG A 248 3.65 3.95 4.14
CA ARG A 248 4.14 2.62 3.77
C ARG A 248 4.58 2.65 2.32
N ASP A 249 5.64 1.89 2.05
CA ASP A 249 6.15 1.62 0.71
C ASP A 249 6.92 0.29 0.78
N ALA A 250 6.21 -0.83 0.62
CA ALA A 250 6.79 -2.16 0.74
C ALA A 250 6.03 -3.20 -0.09
N MET A 251 6.75 -4.14 -0.68
CA MET A 251 6.25 -5.27 -1.44
C MET A 251 6.38 -6.55 -0.61
N ASN A 252 5.26 -6.99 -0.05
CA ASN A 252 5.17 -8.10 0.90
C ASN A 252 4.44 -9.30 0.28
N LEU A 253 4.55 -10.46 0.92
CA LEU A 253 3.87 -11.67 0.45
C LEU A 253 2.48 -11.80 1.09
N TYR A 254 1.47 -11.98 0.25
CA TYR A 254 0.08 -12.20 0.63
C TYR A 254 -0.46 -13.47 -0.02
N SER A 255 -1.56 -13.98 0.50
CA SER A 255 -2.29 -15.06 -0.17
C SER A 255 -3.79 -14.83 -0.18
N ILE A 256 -4.44 -15.47 -1.15
CA ILE A 256 -5.88 -15.39 -1.38
C ILE A 256 -6.38 -16.69 -2.01
N ARG A 257 -7.67 -17.01 -1.84
CA ARG A 257 -8.30 -18.12 -2.55
C ARG A 257 -8.60 -17.76 -4.02
N PRO A 258 -8.73 -18.75 -4.91
CA PRO A 258 -9.11 -18.51 -6.31
C PRO A 258 -10.43 -17.75 -6.54
N ASP A 259 -11.33 -17.72 -5.57
CA ASP A 259 -12.59 -16.95 -5.60
C ASP A 259 -12.49 -15.52 -5.02
N GLY A 260 -11.31 -15.15 -4.55
CA GLY A 260 -11.02 -13.86 -3.92
C GLY A 260 -11.31 -13.77 -2.42
N THR A 261 -11.77 -14.86 -1.79
CA THR A 261 -11.99 -14.91 -0.33
C THR A 261 -10.70 -15.20 0.42
N GLU A 262 -10.69 -14.93 1.73
CA GLU A 262 -9.60 -15.21 2.67
C GLU A 262 -8.27 -14.55 2.29
N LEU A 263 -8.32 -13.29 1.84
CA LEU A 263 -7.12 -12.48 1.70
C LEU A 263 -6.41 -12.36 3.06
N LYS A 264 -5.13 -12.75 3.10
CA LYS A 264 -4.31 -12.71 4.31
C LYS A 264 -2.85 -12.34 4.01
N VAL A 265 -2.23 -11.67 4.97
CA VAL A 265 -0.78 -11.41 4.96
C VAL A 265 -0.06 -12.74 5.23
N ILE A 266 1.02 -13.02 4.51
CA ILE A 266 1.85 -14.20 4.72
C ILE A 266 3.20 -13.85 5.32
N TYR A 267 3.92 -12.87 4.73
CA TYR A 267 5.30 -12.63 5.12
C TYR A 267 5.81 -11.21 4.77
N GLY A 268 6.59 -10.60 5.67
CA GLY A 268 7.46 -9.44 5.38
C GLY A 268 7.02 -8.07 5.90
N VAL A 269 5.81 -7.97 6.47
CA VAL A 269 5.19 -6.67 6.85
C VAL A 269 5.95 -5.92 7.96
N HIS A 270 6.72 -6.63 8.79
CA HIS A 270 7.55 -6.06 9.87
C HIS A 270 9.03 -6.35 9.73
N ASP A 271 9.49 -6.69 8.52
CA ASP A 271 10.90 -7.00 8.34
C ASP A 271 11.74 -5.71 8.39
N ASP A 272 12.11 -5.31 9.61
CA ASP A 272 12.97 -4.15 9.92
C ASP A 272 14.45 -4.44 9.59
N SER A 273 14.75 -5.29 8.60
CA SER A 273 16.13 -5.43 8.14
C SER A 273 16.65 -4.07 7.70
N ALA A 274 17.87 -3.74 8.08
CA ALA A 274 18.48 -2.44 7.77
C ALA A 274 18.57 -2.14 6.25
N ASP A 275 18.35 -3.16 5.44
CA ASP A 275 18.30 -3.12 4.00
C ASP A 275 16.82 -3.06 3.57
N ASP A 276 16.46 -2.04 2.80
CA ASP A 276 15.18 -1.93 2.11
C ASP A 276 14.99 -3.14 1.18
N VAL A 277 14.27 -4.16 1.66
CA VAL A 277 14.09 -5.44 0.99
C VAL A 277 12.62 -5.61 0.55
N GLN A 278 12.47 -5.98 -0.71
CA GLN A 278 11.22 -6.16 -1.44
C GLN A 278 11.14 -7.62 -1.90
N PHE A 279 10.00 -8.28 -1.66
CA PHE A 279 9.82 -9.71 -1.97
C PHE A 279 9.08 -9.89 -3.30
N LEU A 280 9.78 -10.38 -4.33
CA LEU A 280 9.25 -10.52 -5.70
C LEU A 280 9.34 -11.96 -6.21
N SER A 281 8.52 -12.25 -7.23
CA SER A 281 8.48 -13.52 -7.96
C SER A 281 8.47 -14.76 -7.06
N PRO A 282 7.56 -14.84 -6.05
CA PRO A 282 7.53 -15.93 -5.10
C PRO A 282 7.17 -17.25 -5.79
N ARG A 283 7.83 -18.35 -5.39
CA ARG A 283 7.54 -19.71 -5.86
C ARG A 283 7.73 -20.72 -4.74
N GLN A 284 6.82 -21.68 -4.62
CA GLN A 284 7.00 -22.75 -3.63
C GLN A 284 8.06 -23.76 -4.10
N MET A 285 8.85 -24.26 -3.17
CA MET A 285 9.78 -25.39 -3.31
C MET A 285 9.11 -26.71 -2.93
N GLU A 286 9.67 -27.84 -3.36
CA GLU A 286 9.16 -29.18 -3.00
C GLU A 286 9.06 -29.43 -1.49
N ASP A 287 9.94 -28.81 -0.71
CA ASP A 287 9.99 -28.93 0.75
C ASP A 287 8.98 -28.03 1.48
N GLY A 288 8.22 -27.22 0.73
CA GLY A 288 7.20 -26.31 1.25
C GLY A 288 7.67 -24.88 1.52
N ARG A 289 8.99 -24.61 1.53
CA ARG A 289 9.51 -23.24 1.63
C ARG A 289 9.18 -22.43 0.39
N VAL A 290 9.23 -21.11 0.51
CA VAL A 290 9.07 -20.19 -0.62
C VAL A 290 10.41 -19.65 -1.04
N LEU A 291 10.71 -19.78 -2.32
CA LEU A 291 11.79 -19.11 -2.99
C LEU A 291 11.29 -17.74 -3.47
N ALA A 292 11.97 -16.65 -3.11
CA ALA A 292 11.65 -15.31 -3.57
C ALA A 292 12.92 -14.57 -4.00
N MET A 293 12.77 -13.59 -4.89
CA MET A 293 13.83 -12.67 -5.28
C MET A 293 13.79 -11.44 -4.38
N LEU A 294 14.82 -11.24 -3.56
CA LEU A 294 14.97 -10.05 -2.73
C LEU A 294 15.59 -8.90 -3.54
N LYS A 295 14.92 -7.74 -3.58
CA LYS A 295 15.37 -6.53 -4.29
C LYS A 295 15.23 -5.28 -3.41
N SER A 296 15.87 -4.17 -3.75
CA SER A 296 15.61 -2.86 -3.15
C SER A 296 14.52 -2.06 -3.88
N SER A 297 13.85 -1.14 -3.18
CA SER A 297 12.81 -0.26 -3.75
C SER A 297 13.37 0.67 -4.82
N ALA A 298 14.60 1.18 -4.64
CA ALA A 298 15.34 1.96 -5.65
C ALA A 298 15.72 1.15 -6.90
N GLY A 299 15.28 -0.10 -7.00
CA GLY A 299 15.82 -1.10 -7.91
C GLY A 299 17.24 -1.50 -7.50
N SER A 300 17.64 -2.73 -7.81
CA SER A 300 19.06 -3.04 -7.78
C SER A 300 19.72 -2.21 -8.89
N ALA A 301 20.68 -1.33 -8.59
CA ALA A 301 21.41 -0.56 -9.60
C ALA A 301 21.82 -1.48 -10.75
N GLY A 302 21.20 -1.26 -11.90
CA GLY A 302 21.23 -2.12 -13.07
C GLY A 302 20.42 -3.44 -12.99
N ARG A 303 19.36 -3.52 -13.80
CA ARG A 303 18.96 -4.72 -14.59
C ARG A 303 18.09 -5.78 -13.92
N GLY A 304 17.04 -5.40 -13.18
CA GLY A 304 15.99 -6.33 -12.76
C GLY A 304 16.45 -7.57 -11.97
N SER A 305 17.63 -7.51 -11.34
CA SER A 305 18.27 -8.63 -10.63
C SER A 305 17.91 -8.61 -9.15
N GLY A 306 18.13 -9.72 -8.44
CA GLY A 306 17.90 -9.79 -6.99
C GLY A 306 18.67 -10.93 -6.33
N ALA A 307 18.67 -10.94 -5.00
CA ALA A 307 19.26 -12.02 -4.21
C ALA A 307 18.21 -13.13 -4.01
N PRO A 308 18.44 -14.37 -4.49
CA PRO A 308 17.50 -15.46 -4.28
C PRO A 308 17.49 -15.90 -2.82
N ALA A 309 16.32 -15.93 -2.18
CA ALA A 309 16.16 -16.33 -0.78
C ALA A 309 15.11 -17.44 -0.62
N LEU A 310 15.37 -18.37 0.30
CA LEU A 310 14.44 -19.38 0.78
C LEU A 310 13.83 -18.91 2.10
N ILE A 311 12.50 -18.93 2.18
CA ILE A 311 11.69 -18.38 3.26
C ILE A 311 10.79 -19.48 3.83
N ASP A 312 10.87 -19.70 5.15
CA ASP A 312 9.96 -20.60 5.88
C ASP A 312 8.66 -19.90 6.28
N ILE A 313 7.76 -19.72 5.32
CA ILE A 313 6.44 -19.11 5.56
C ILE A 313 5.49 -19.98 6.39
N ALA A 314 5.84 -21.25 6.64
CA ALA A 314 5.01 -22.15 7.44
C ALA A 314 5.21 -21.93 8.94
N ASN A 315 6.36 -21.42 9.35
CA ASN A 315 6.68 -21.21 10.76
C ASN A 315 6.95 -19.74 11.11
N TYR A 316 7.00 -18.82 10.14
CA TYR A 316 7.35 -17.42 10.34
C TYR A 316 6.47 -16.47 9.53
N VAL A 317 6.28 -15.27 10.08
CA VAL A 317 5.62 -14.13 9.43
C VAL A 317 6.59 -13.01 9.05
N ASP A 318 7.77 -12.98 9.68
CA ASP A 318 8.90 -12.11 9.31
C ASP A 318 10.22 -12.81 9.65
N ASN A 319 11.35 -12.23 9.27
CA ASN A 319 12.66 -12.90 9.34
C ASN A 319 13.00 -13.41 10.75
N THR A 320 12.67 -12.62 11.76
CA THR A 320 12.97 -12.97 13.15
C THR A 320 11.72 -13.28 13.97
N GLN A 321 10.55 -13.33 13.31
CA GLN A 321 9.26 -13.42 13.96
C GLN A 321 8.53 -14.72 13.58
N PRO A 322 8.62 -15.77 14.42
CA PRO A 322 7.83 -16.99 14.24
C PRO A 322 6.33 -16.71 14.38
N VAL A 323 5.50 -17.55 13.75
CA VAL A 323 4.05 -17.63 14.01
C VAL A 323 3.76 -17.87 15.49
N TRP A 324 2.57 -17.49 15.97
CA TRP A 324 2.26 -17.52 17.40
C TRP A 324 2.52 -18.88 18.08
N PRO A 325 2.09 -20.04 17.55
CA PRO A 325 2.35 -21.35 18.14
C PRO A 325 3.83 -21.73 18.27
N ARG A 326 4.72 -21.03 17.55
CA ARG A 326 6.17 -21.29 17.51
C ARG A 326 6.99 -20.28 18.32
N GLN A 327 6.36 -19.23 18.85
CA GLN A 327 7.05 -18.24 19.66
C GLN A 327 7.72 -18.88 20.88
N GLY A 328 8.96 -18.44 21.18
CA GLY A 328 9.77 -18.95 22.29
C GLY A 328 10.36 -20.35 22.05
N VAL A 329 10.02 -21.03 20.94
CA VAL A 329 10.61 -22.31 20.53
C VAL A 329 11.56 -22.12 19.37
N LEU A 330 11.11 -21.40 18.34
CA LEU A 330 11.93 -21.03 17.19
C LEU A 330 12.49 -19.63 17.37
N SER A 331 13.69 -19.41 16.82
CA SER A 331 14.28 -18.09 16.60
C SER A 331 14.58 -17.94 15.11
N GLY A 332 14.65 -16.70 14.62
CA GLY A 332 15.12 -16.45 13.25
C GLY A 332 16.58 -16.92 13.01
N PRO A 333 17.04 -16.85 11.76
CA PRO A 333 16.33 -16.26 10.62
C PRO A 333 15.37 -17.25 9.95
N ALA A 334 14.22 -16.74 9.48
CA ALA A 334 13.28 -17.44 8.59
C ALA A 334 13.78 -17.46 7.15
N GLN A 335 14.64 -16.49 6.82
CA GLN A 335 15.22 -16.30 5.50
C GLN A 335 16.64 -16.84 5.47
N THR A 336 16.94 -17.55 4.40
CA THR A 336 18.30 -17.98 4.09
C THR A 336 18.57 -17.71 2.63
N SER A 337 19.79 -17.29 2.28
CA SER A 337 20.18 -17.25 0.87
C SER A 337 19.97 -18.62 0.25
N ALA A 338 19.38 -18.66 -0.94
CA ALA A 338 19.25 -19.91 -1.69
C ALA A 338 20.61 -20.36 -2.28
N VAL A 339 21.57 -19.43 -2.37
CA VAL A 339 22.89 -19.63 -2.97
C VAL A 339 24.02 -19.26 -2.00
N ASP A 340 25.11 -20.02 -2.01
CA ASP A 340 26.34 -19.76 -1.23
C ASP A 340 27.27 -18.82 -2.01
N LEU A 341 26.72 -17.65 -2.34
CA LEU A 341 27.36 -16.61 -3.15
C LEU A 341 27.06 -15.24 -2.51
N ASP A 342 28.03 -14.34 -2.52
CA ASP A 342 27.83 -12.92 -2.17
C ASP A 342 27.05 -12.23 -3.29
N VAL A 343 25.72 -12.29 -3.16
CA VAL A 343 24.74 -11.63 -4.03
C VAL A 343 24.02 -10.60 -3.19
N ARG A 344 24.07 -9.36 -3.64
CA ARG A 344 23.57 -8.20 -2.90
C ARG A 344 22.21 -7.78 -3.43
N SER A 345 21.34 -7.35 -2.52
CA SER A 345 20.01 -6.82 -2.82
C SER A 345 19.95 -5.29 -2.88
N ASP A 346 20.97 -4.60 -2.35
CA ASP A 346 21.04 -3.15 -2.09
C ASP A 346 21.58 -2.30 -3.26
N GLY A 347 21.49 -2.82 -4.48
CA GLY A 347 21.98 -2.19 -5.70
C GLY A 347 23.51 -2.16 -5.85
N SER A 348 24.29 -2.41 -4.81
CA SER A 348 25.74 -2.46 -4.94
C SER A 348 26.21 -3.66 -5.77
N ILE A 349 27.43 -3.58 -6.30
CA ILE A 349 27.98 -4.63 -7.18
C ILE A 349 28.05 -5.95 -6.41
N SER A 350 27.41 -6.99 -6.95
CA SER A 350 27.44 -8.35 -6.40
C SER A 350 28.71 -9.09 -6.84
N PRO A 351 29.71 -9.34 -5.98
CA PRO A 351 30.99 -9.90 -6.40
C PRO A 351 30.88 -11.28 -7.05
N ASN A 352 29.89 -12.07 -6.63
CA ASN A 352 29.64 -13.40 -7.19
C ASN A 352 28.63 -13.42 -8.34
N GLY A 353 28.31 -12.25 -8.91
CA GLY A 353 27.40 -12.13 -10.04
C GLY A 353 25.95 -11.88 -9.65
N ARG A 354 25.10 -11.71 -10.66
CA ARG A 354 23.71 -11.28 -10.52
C ARG A 354 22.76 -12.38 -10.96
N PHE A 355 21.67 -12.56 -10.23
CA PHE A 355 20.59 -13.47 -10.56
C PHE A 355 19.37 -12.67 -11.05
N ARG A 356 18.82 -13.07 -12.20
CA ARG A 356 17.61 -12.43 -12.75
C ARG A 356 16.34 -13.20 -12.39
N SER A 357 16.42 -14.52 -12.32
CA SER A 357 15.31 -15.40 -11.98
C SER A 357 15.80 -16.80 -11.63
N ILE A 358 14.95 -17.52 -10.89
CA ILE A 358 15.17 -18.90 -10.47
C ILE A 358 13.86 -19.71 -10.59
N TYR A 359 13.98 -20.94 -11.09
CA TYR A 359 12.84 -21.83 -11.35
C TYR A 359 13.13 -23.24 -10.79
N PRO A 360 12.45 -23.69 -9.73
CA PRO A 360 12.68 -25.01 -9.14
C PRO A 360 12.23 -26.14 -10.08
N LEU A 361 12.97 -27.25 -10.10
CA LEU A 361 12.74 -28.35 -11.06
C LEU A 361 11.65 -29.34 -10.65
N TRP A 362 11.32 -29.42 -9.37
CA TRP A 362 10.30 -30.35 -8.83
C TRP A 362 10.50 -31.82 -9.26
N ASP A 363 11.75 -32.29 -9.22
CA ASP A 363 12.17 -33.64 -9.59
C ASP A 363 12.77 -34.45 -8.43
N GLY A 364 12.62 -34.00 -7.17
CA GLY A 364 13.19 -34.64 -5.98
C GLY A 364 14.68 -34.39 -5.77
N THR A 365 15.34 -33.54 -6.55
CA THR A 365 16.80 -33.33 -6.49
C THR A 365 17.24 -32.01 -5.88
N ASN A 366 16.31 -31.16 -5.42
CA ASN A 366 16.58 -29.81 -4.92
C ASN A 366 17.43 -28.95 -5.88
N ARG A 367 17.16 -29.08 -7.18
CA ARG A 367 17.79 -28.29 -8.24
C ARG A 367 16.83 -27.24 -8.81
N ALA A 368 17.39 -26.20 -9.39
CA ALA A 368 16.65 -25.13 -10.07
C ALA A 368 17.33 -24.73 -11.39
N LEU A 369 16.58 -24.19 -12.35
CA LEU A 369 17.17 -23.37 -13.41
C LEU A 369 17.38 -21.95 -12.88
N VAL A 370 18.56 -21.39 -13.11
CA VAL A 370 18.89 -20.01 -12.73
C VAL A 370 19.31 -19.22 -13.96
N SER A 371 18.80 -17.99 -14.07
CA SER A 371 19.39 -16.96 -14.93
C SER A 371 20.46 -16.23 -14.12
N TRP A 372 21.72 -16.39 -14.52
CA TRP A 372 22.87 -15.84 -13.79
C TRP A 372 23.89 -15.22 -14.74
N SER A 373 24.47 -14.10 -14.33
CA SER A 373 25.64 -13.49 -14.97
C SER A 373 26.78 -13.36 -13.98
N GLN A 374 27.98 -13.76 -14.41
CA GLN A 374 29.21 -13.45 -13.68
C GLN A 374 29.38 -11.93 -13.52
N CYS A 375 29.85 -11.48 -12.35
CA CYS A 375 30.24 -10.09 -12.18
C CYS A 375 31.46 -9.77 -13.05
N ARG A 376 31.35 -8.71 -13.84
CA ARG A 376 32.41 -8.23 -14.73
C ARG A 376 32.65 -6.75 -14.44
N ARG A 377 33.89 -6.31 -14.51
CA ARG A 377 34.29 -4.90 -14.36
C ARG A 377 35.09 -4.41 -15.55
N VAL A 378 34.95 -3.13 -15.84
CA VAL A 378 35.75 -2.43 -16.83
C VAL A 378 37.07 -2.02 -16.18
N VAL A 379 38.19 -2.33 -16.84
CA VAL A 379 39.53 -1.91 -16.43
C VAL A 379 40.19 -1.18 -17.59
N VAL A 380 40.57 0.08 -17.35
CA VAL A 380 41.27 0.93 -18.32
C VAL A 380 42.76 1.00 -17.94
N GLU A 381 43.63 0.48 -18.79
CA GLU A 381 45.09 0.53 -18.64
C GLU A 381 45.72 1.27 -19.83
N GLY A 382 46.04 2.56 -19.67
CA GLY A 382 46.51 3.38 -20.79
C GLY A 382 45.38 3.61 -21.81
N ASP A 383 45.61 3.23 -23.07
CA ASP A 383 44.61 3.29 -24.15
C ASP A 383 43.83 1.97 -24.34
N GLU A 384 44.10 0.93 -23.52
CA GLU A 384 43.40 -0.35 -23.61
C GLU A 384 42.28 -0.46 -22.56
N THR A 385 41.08 -0.84 -23.02
CA THR A 385 39.95 -1.22 -22.16
C THR A 385 39.81 -2.73 -22.15
N ARG A 386 39.75 -3.34 -20.96
CA ARG A 386 39.59 -4.78 -20.76
C ARG A 386 38.42 -5.07 -19.82
N ILE A 387 37.69 -6.15 -20.08
CA ILE A 387 36.65 -6.66 -19.20
C ILE A 387 37.24 -7.83 -18.40
N LEU A 388 37.22 -7.72 -17.08
CA LEU A 388 37.73 -8.74 -16.15
C LEU A 388 36.64 -9.14 -15.15
N PRO A 389 36.67 -10.34 -14.57
CA PRO A 389 35.78 -10.69 -13.48
C PRO A 389 36.04 -9.82 -12.23
N CYS A 390 35.01 -9.58 -11.42
CA CYS A 390 35.08 -8.78 -10.19
C CYS A 390 35.80 -9.49 -9.02
N LEU A 391 36.90 -10.18 -9.26
CA LEU A 391 37.62 -10.92 -8.21
C LEU A 391 38.26 -9.96 -7.19
N GLY A 392 38.03 -10.20 -5.89
CA GLY A 392 38.64 -9.47 -4.76
C GLY A 392 37.73 -8.37 -4.18
N ASP A 393 38.33 -7.42 -3.44
CA ASP A 393 37.61 -6.27 -2.89
C ASP A 393 37.17 -5.33 -4.03
N ILE A 394 35.86 -5.06 -4.09
CA ILE A 394 35.25 -4.07 -4.99
C ILE A 394 35.46 -2.69 -4.37
N SER A 395 36.28 -1.84 -4.98
CA SER A 395 36.41 -0.44 -4.56
C SER A 395 35.20 0.37 -5.01
N ALA A 396 34.93 1.49 -4.33
CA ALA A 396 33.85 2.42 -4.70
C ALA A 396 33.95 2.92 -6.16
N ASP A 397 35.18 3.03 -6.70
CA ASP A 397 35.43 3.48 -8.08
C ASP A 397 35.30 2.34 -9.12
N THR A 398 34.82 1.16 -8.74
CA THR A 398 34.69 0.03 -9.67
C THR A 398 33.52 0.27 -10.62
N VAL A 399 33.81 0.31 -11.93
CA VAL A 399 32.77 0.37 -12.96
C VAL A 399 32.41 -1.06 -13.38
N GLU A 400 31.16 -1.46 -13.14
CA GLU A 400 30.63 -2.75 -13.58
C GLU A 400 30.48 -2.75 -15.11
N ALA A 401 31.02 -3.78 -15.77
CA ALA A 401 30.77 -3.98 -17.20
C ALA A 401 29.38 -4.56 -17.39
N PHE A 402 28.88 -4.53 -18.62
CA PHE A 402 27.60 -5.17 -18.90
C PHE A 402 27.64 -6.68 -18.53
N PRO A 403 26.62 -7.28 -17.91
CA PRO A 403 26.46 -8.69 -17.64
C PRO A 403 26.11 -9.42 -18.92
N VAL A 404 26.29 -10.73 -18.83
CA VAL A 404 26.00 -11.67 -19.88
C VAL A 404 25.35 -12.85 -19.22
N TYR A 405 24.03 -12.89 -19.30
CA TYR A 405 23.25 -13.90 -18.62
C TYR A 405 23.29 -15.20 -19.41
N GLY A 406 23.48 -16.30 -18.69
CA GLY A 406 23.23 -17.66 -19.16
C GLY A 406 22.20 -18.35 -18.28
N ILE A 407 21.73 -19.51 -18.74
CA ILE A 407 20.88 -20.40 -17.94
C ILE A 407 21.71 -21.56 -17.44
N TYR A 408 21.60 -21.87 -16.15
CA TYR A 408 22.33 -22.95 -15.50
C TYR A 408 21.35 -23.83 -14.72
N ILE A 409 21.59 -25.14 -14.68
CA ILE A 409 21.05 -25.98 -13.61
C ILE A 409 21.92 -25.72 -12.39
N TYR A 410 21.29 -25.24 -11.32
CA TYR A 410 21.93 -25.01 -10.03
C TYR A 410 21.45 -26.06 -9.03
N ASP A 411 22.40 -26.74 -8.40
CA ASP A 411 22.13 -27.67 -7.30
C ASP A 411 22.20 -26.89 -5.98
N LEU A 412 21.05 -26.72 -5.31
CA LEU A 412 20.95 -25.93 -4.08
C LEU A 412 21.53 -26.66 -2.86
N ASP A 413 21.77 -27.97 -2.94
CA ASP A 413 22.43 -28.71 -1.86
C ASP A 413 23.95 -28.69 -2.03
N ARG A 414 24.43 -28.91 -3.25
CA ARG A 414 25.87 -28.99 -3.59
C ARG A 414 26.48 -27.63 -3.93
N GLN A 415 25.66 -26.62 -4.19
CA GLN A 415 26.08 -25.28 -4.60
C GLN A 415 26.93 -25.31 -5.87
N THR A 416 26.51 -26.14 -6.84
CA THR A 416 27.18 -26.33 -8.12
C THR A 416 26.31 -25.91 -9.29
N GLN A 417 26.93 -25.32 -10.32
CA GLN A 417 26.25 -24.89 -11.54
C GLN A 417 26.68 -25.72 -12.75
N LEU A 418 25.72 -26.10 -13.58
CA LEU A 418 25.91 -26.76 -14.87
C LEU A 418 25.30 -25.87 -15.97
N PRO A 419 26.09 -25.35 -16.94
CA PRO A 419 25.56 -24.49 -17.99
C PRO A 419 24.59 -25.26 -18.90
N VAL A 420 23.48 -24.60 -19.25
CA VAL A 420 22.45 -25.11 -20.16
C VAL A 420 22.30 -24.20 -21.37
N VAL A 421 22.26 -22.89 -21.16
CA VAL A 421 22.28 -21.87 -22.20
C VAL A 421 23.52 -21.01 -21.96
N LEU A 422 24.39 -20.93 -22.96
CA LEU A 422 25.62 -20.16 -22.84
C LEU A 422 25.32 -18.65 -22.89
N PRO A 423 26.06 -17.84 -22.13
CA PRO A 423 25.90 -16.39 -22.13
C PRO A 423 26.28 -15.77 -23.48
N GLU A 424 25.52 -14.77 -23.94
CA GLU A 424 25.73 -14.04 -25.20
C GLU A 424 25.76 -12.52 -24.98
N GLU A 425 26.81 -11.84 -25.46
CA GLU A 425 26.95 -10.38 -25.28
C GLU A 425 25.85 -9.61 -26.02
N GLY A 426 25.39 -8.53 -25.39
CA GLY A 426 24.28 -7.72 -25.90
C GLY A 426 22.89 -8.29 -25.59
N TRP A 427 22.80 -9.45 -24.92
CA TRP A 427 21.53 -10.12 -24.63
C TRP A 427 21.22 -10.37 -23.15
N VAL A 428 19.98 -10.03 -22.84
CA VAL A 428 19.01 -10.45 -21.82
C VAL A 428 18.55 -11.92 -21.83
N ILE A 429 19.23 -12.91 -21.24
CA ILE A 429 18.67 -14.30 -21.11
C ILE A 429 18.03 -14.51 -19.73
N GLU A 430 16.74 -14.85 -19.65
CA GLU A 430 16.03 -14.93 -18.36
C GLU A 430 14.81 -15.85 -18.32
N GLU A 431 14.16 -15.87 -17.15
CA GLU A 431 12.90 -16.54 -16.83
C GLU A 431 12.84 -17.96 -17.40
N PRO A 432 13.82 -18.79 -17.07
CA PRO A 432 13.80 -20.17 -17.53
C PRO A 432 12.62 -20.90 -16.89
N VAL A 433 11.95 -21.74 -17.66
CA VAL A 433 10.93 -22.69 -17.19
C VAL A 433 11.19 -24.07 -17.77
N VAL A 434 10.74 -25.10 -17.07
CA VAL A 434 10.90 -26.50 -17.49
C VAL A 434 9.57 -27.13 -17.81
N ALA A 435 9.43 -27.64 -19.03
CA ALA A 435 8.27 -28.39 -19.52
C ALA A 435 8.30 -29.84 -18.98
N ALA A 436 8.26 -29.98 -17.66
CA ALA A 436 8.23 -31.26 -16.96
C ALA A 436 6.91 -31.42 -16.17
N PRO A 437 6.39 -32.65 -16.05
CA PRO A 437 5.22 -32.89 -15.22
C PRO A 437 5.57 -32.70 -13.74
N ARG A 438 4.68 -32.01 -13.01
CA ARG A 438 4.79 -31.76 -11.57
C ARG A 438 3.47 -32.08 -10.87
N SER A 439 3.53 -32.21 -9.55
CA SER A 439 2.35 -32.49 -8.73
C SER A 439 1.33 -31.35 -8.84
N LYS A 440 0.06 -31.70 -9.06
CA LYS A 440 -1.04 -30.72 -9.00
C LYS A 440 -1.32 -30.33 -7.54
N PRO A 441 -1.43 -29.03 -7.23
CA PRO A 441 -1.91 -28.56 -5.94
C PRO A 441 -3.33 -29.03 -5.61
N ALA A 442 -3.73 -28.84 -4.35
CA ALA A 442 -5.13 -29.04 -3.95
C ALA A 442 -6.06 -28.09 -4.72
N ILE A 443 -7.23 -28.58 -5.11
CA ILE A 443 -8.26 -27.74 -5.71
C ILE A 443 -9.08 -27.08 -4.60
N LEU A 444 -9.04 -25.75 -4.55
CA LEU A 444 -9.94 -24.96 -3.73
C LEU A 444 -11.13 -24.53 -4.61
N TYR A 445 -12.28 -25.19 -4.41
CA TYR A 445 -13.50 -24.78 -5.09
C TYR A 445 -13.96 -23.41 -4.59
N ASP A 446 -14.56 -22.63 -5.50
CA ASP A 446 -15.16 -21.35 -5.19
C ASP A 446 -16.26 -21.56 -4.15
N ARG A 447 -16.24 -20.73 -3.11
CA ARG A 447 -17.26 -20.75 -2.07
C ARG A 447 -18.60 -20.30 -2.65
N VAL A 448 -19.66 -20.96 -2.21
CA VAL A 448 -21.01 -20.73 -2.70
C VAL A 448 -21.83 -19.99 -1.64
N ALA A 449 -22.44 -18.88 -2.06
CA ALA A 449 -23.41 -18.16 -1.24
C ALA A 449 -24.59 -19.07 -0.87
N GLY A 450 -24.96 -19.04 0.42
CA GLY A 450 -25.98 -19.93 1.00
C GLY A 450 -25.44 -21.30 1.45
N PHE A 451 -24.15 -21.58 1.25
CA PHE A 451 -23.49 -22.77 1.78
C PHE A 451 -22.27 -22.40 2.64
N GLU A 452 -21.19 -21.89 2.03
CA GLU A 452 -20.00 -21.43 2.76
C GLU A 452 -19.98 -19.92 3.02
N LEU A 453 -20.66 -19.14 2.19
CA LEU A 453 -20.83 -17.69 2.36
C LEU A 453 -22.27 -17.37 2.74
N ASP A 454 -22.48 -16.27 3.45
CA ASP A 454 -23.82 -15.82 3.79
C ASP A 454 -24.54 -15.25 2.55
N GLN A 455 -25.65 -15.89 2.14
CA GLN A 455 -26.42 -15.47 0.97
C GLN A 455 -27.00 -14.07 1.11
N ASN A 456 -27.46 -13.71 2.31
CA ASN A 456 -28.11 -12.43 2.56
C ASN A 456 -27.13 -11.28 2.46
N LEU A 457 -25.93 -11.46 3.02
CA LEU A 457 -24.84 -10.50 2.89
C LEU A 457 -24.37 -10.40 1.43
N ALA A 458 -24.32 -11.53 0.70
CA ALA A 458 -23.98 -11.53 -0.72
C ALA A 458 -25.02 -10.76 -1.57
N ASP A 459 -26.32 -10.94 -1.31
CA ASP A 459 -27.41 -10.24 -1.99
C ASP A 459 -27.39 -8.71 -1.73
N GLU A 460 -26.79 -8.29 -0.62
CA GLU A 460 -26.61 -6.89 -0.22
C GLU A 460 -25.26 -6.28 -0.69
N ASP A 461 -24.42 -7.03 -1.41
CA ASP A 461 -23.06 -6.65 -1.81
C ASP A 461 -22.16 -6.25 -0.61
N VAL A 462 -22.25 -6.99 0.50
CA VAL A 462 -21.48 -6.74 1.73
C VAL A 462 -20.78 -7.99 2.25
N GLY A 463 -19.71 -7.78 3.00
CA GLY A 463 -19.13 -8.75 3.92
C GLY A 463 -19.37 -8.36 5.38
N LEU A 464 -18.92 -9.19 6.32
CA LEU A 464 -19.05 -8.97 7.76
C LEU A 464 -17.67 -8.85 8.41
N LEU A 465 -17.39 -7.73 9.06
CA LEU A 465 -16.20 -7.52 9.87
C LEU A 465 -16.51 -7.77 11.34
N HIS A 466 -15.78 -8.68 11.96
CA HIS A 466 -15.82 -8.96 13.40
C HIS A 466 -14.47 -8.64 14.03
N ILE A 467 -14.42 -7.66 14.92
CA ILE A 467 -13.24 -7.40 15.76
C ILE A 467 -13.58 -7.86 17.17
N ARG A 468 -12.82 -8.82 17.72
CA ARG A 468 -13.10 -9.34 19.06
C ARG A 468 -12.88 -8.29 20.13
N SER A 469 -11.84 -7.46 20.02
CA SER A 469 -11.74 -6.23 20.82
C SER A 469 -10.78 -5.19 20.23
N VAL A 470 -11.21 -3.94 20.14
CA VAL A 470 -10.31 -2.81 19.82
C VAL A 470 -9.30 -2.49 20.94
N TYR A 471 -9.46 -3.10 22.12
CA TYR A 471 -8.53 -2.95 23.25
C TYR A 471 -7.50 -4.08 23.30
N ASP A 472 -7.55 -5.01 22.35
CA ASP A 472 -6.54 -6.03 22.16
C ASP A 472 -5.49 -5.48 21.19
N PHE A 473 -4.25 -5.35 21.67
CA PHE A 473 -3.08 -5.02 20.86
C PHE A 473 -2.12 -6.18 20.95
N ASP A 474 -2.12 -7.02 19.92
CA ASP A 474 -1.23 -8.17 19.83
C ASP A 474 -1.36 -9.14 21.03
N GLY A 475 -2.59 -9.46 21.43
CA GLY A 475 -2.89 -10.31 22.59
C GLY A 475 -2.65 -9.62 23.93
N ARG A 476 -2.47 -8.29 23.96
CA ARG A 476 -2.28 -7.51 25.19
C ARG A 476 -3.37 -6.47 25.34
N PHE A 477 -3.90 -6.35 26.56
CA PHE A 477 -4.91 -5.34 26.86
C PHE A 477 -4.31 -3.92 26.88
N ASN A 478 -4.86 -3.03 26.07
CA ASN A 478 -4.58 -1.59 26.07
C ASN A 478 -5.90 -0.82 26.25
N ARG A 479 -6.02 -0.04 27.32
CA ARG A 479 -7.23 0.76 27.59
C ARG A 479 -7.44 1.96 26.66
N LEU A 480 -6.52 2.22 25.73
CA LEU A 480 -6.56 3.36 24.79
C LEU A 480 -6.64 4.73 25.48
N GLY A 481 -6.11 4.83 26.70
CA GLY A 481 -6.22 6.04 27.51
C GLY A 481 -7.63 6.29 28.08
N SER A 482 -8.49 5.26 28.14
CA SER A 482 -9.77 5.32 28.86
C SER A 482 -9.55 5.62 30.35
N GLY A 483 -10.54 6.29 30.95
CA GLY A 483 -10.48 6.88 32.29
C GLY A 483 -10.23 5.88 33.41
N ASN A 484 -9.74 6.40 34.54
CA ASN A 484 -9.24 5.71 35.72
C ASN A 484 -7.98 4.84 35.49
N ALA A 485 -6.86 5.32 36.05
CA ALA A 485 -5.57 4.65 35.95
C ALA A 485 -5.54 3.24 36.57
N THR A 486 -6.51 2.89 37.42
CA THR A 486 -6.61 1.60 38.11
C THR A 486 -7.25 0.48 37.28
N ILE A 487 -7.78 0.77 36.10
CA ILE A 487 -8.32 -0.26 35.19
C ILE A 487 -7.15 -0.99 34.52
N THR A 488 -7.06 -2.31 34.76
CA THR A 488 -5.93 -3.16 34.36
C THR A 488 -6.32 -4.36 33.51
N SER A 489 -7.61 -4.58 33.27
CA SER A 489 -8.10 -5.70 32.47
C SER A 489 -9.34 -5.34 31.65
N LEU A 490 -9.58 -6.09 30.58
CA LEU A 490 -10.75 -5.92 29.74
C LEU A 490 -12.06 -6.12 30.50
N GLY A 491 -12.13 -7.11 31.40
CA GLY A 491 -13.33 -7.38 32.19
C GLY A 491 -13.73 -6.20 33.09
N GLN A 492 -12.76 -5.47 33.63
CA GLN A 492 -13.03 -4.25 34.40
C GLN A 492 -13.52 -3.10 33.50
N LEU A 493 -12.95 -2.98 32.30
CA LEU A 493 -13.35 -1.94 31.33
C LEU A 493 -14.75 -2.19 30.74
N ALA A 494 -15.12 -3.46 30.57
CA ALA A 494 -16.39 -3.89 30.02
C ALA A 494 -17.55 -3.83 31.03
N ASP A 495 -17.26 -3.82 32.34
CA ASP A 495 -18.26 -3.78 33.41
C ASP A 495 -18.78 -2.35 33.60
N PRO A 496 -20.04 -2.05 33.23
CA PRO A 496 -20.59 -0.69 33.31
C PRO A 496 -20.77 -0.19 34.76
N THR A 497 -20.67 -1.07 35.77
CA THR A 497 -20.65 -0.66 37.19
C THR A 497 -19.28 -0.17 37.65
N GLN A 498 -18.23 -0.44 36.87
CA GLN A 498 -16.85 0.00 37.14
C GLN A 498 -16.41 1.13 36.21
N VAL A 499 -16.81 1.10 34.95
CA VAL A 499 -16.47 2.12 33.95
C VAL A 499 -17.74 2.56 33.21
N THR A 500 -18.09 3.83 33.37
CA THR A 500 -19.23 4.42 32.67
C THR A 500 -18.95 4.57 31.17
N ALA A 501 -19.99 4.75 30.36
CA ALA A 501 -19.84 4.98 28.92
C ALA A 501 -18.95 6.20 28.59
N ASP A 502 -19.05 7.27 29.37
CA ASP A 502 -18.26 8.50 29.17
C ASP A 502 -16.79 8.33 29.54
N GLU A 503 -16.45 7.39 30.43
CA GLU A 503 -15.07 7.08 30.79
C GLU A 503 -14.38 6.20 29.74
N ARG A 504 -15.15 5.50 28.89
CA ARG A 504 -14.63 4.74 27.75
C ARG A 504 -14.28 5.68 26.60
N ARG A 505 -13.00 5.72 26.25
CA ARG A 505 -12.53 6.61 25.18
C ARG A 505 -12.94 6.12 23.80
N ALA A 506 -12.73 4.84 23.49
CA ALA A 506 -13.13 4.25 22.22
C ALA A 506 -14.64 4.03 22.17
N ARG A 507 -15.31 4.64 21.19
CA ARG A 507 -16.78 4.62 21.08
C ARG A 507 -17.29 4.16 19.73
N PHE A 508 -16.56 4.46 18.66
CA PHE A 508 -16.90 3.99 17.32
C PHE A 508 -15.68 3.48 16.55
N LEU A 509 -15.92 2.53 15.66
CA LEU A 509 -15.02 2.17 14.58
C LEU A 509 -15.46 2.95 13.34
N ARG A 510 -14.59 3.83 12.83
CA ARG A 510 -14.75 4.49 11.54
C ARG A 510 -14.22 3.59 10.44
N LEU A 511 -15.03 3.38 9.40
CA LEU A 511 -14.64 2.70 8.16
C LEU A 511 -14.32 3.77 7.10
N VAL A 512 -13.13 3.70 6.49
CA VAL A 512 -12.63 4.67 5.51
C VAL A 512 -12.27 3.95 4.22
N LYS A 513 -12.73 4.49 3.09
CA LYS A 513 -12.41 4.01 1.74
C LYS A 513 -11.37 4.92 1.10
N SER A 514 -10.47 4.36 0.29
CA SER A 514 -9.73 5.13 -0.70
C SER A 514 -10.68 5.70 -1.76
N VAL A 515 -10.27 6.80 -2.38
CA VAL A 515 -10.90 7.26 -3.61
C VAL A 515 -9.92 6.99 -4.76
N PRO A 516 -10.26 6.06 -5.67
CA PRO A 516 -9.43 5.76 -6.82
C PRO A 516 -9.22 7.01 -7.67
N ILE A 517 -7.99 7.21 -8.16
CA ILE A 517 -7.62 8.37 -8.97
C ILE A 517 -7.61 7.95 -10.45
N PRO A 518 -8.37 8.64 -11.33
CA PRO A 518 -8.34 8.36 -12.76
C PRO A 518 -7.02 8.84 -13.40
N ASP A 519 -6.68 8.25 -14.54
CA ASP A 519 -5.72 8.85 -15.46
C ASP A 519 -6.28 10.13 -16.11
N ARG A 520 -5.40 10.88 -16.79
CA ARG A 520 -5.78 12.15 -17.44
C ARG A 520 -6.76 11.98 -18.59
N ASP A 521 -6.75 10.82 -19.24
CA ASP A 521 -7.68 10.52 -20.34
C ASP A 521 -9.11 10.33 -19.83
N ALA A 522 -9.26 9.72 -18.65
CA ALA A 522 -10.55 9.55 -18.00
C ALA A 522 -11.03 10.84 -17.31
N LEU A 523 -10.15 11.58 -16.63
CA LEU A 523 -10.47 12.85 -15.98
C LEU A 523 -9.22 13.68 -15.66
N ASP A 524 -9.02 14.78 -16.41
CA ASP A 524 -7.90 15.70 -16.20
C ASP A 524 -8.26 16.83 -15.21
N PHE A 525 -7.65 16.81 -14.02
CA PHE A 525 -7.81 17.82 -12.98
C PHE A 525 -6.46 18.22 -12.36
N ASP A 526 -6.33 19.46 -11.88
CA ASP A 526 -5.07 19.93 -11.28
C ASP A 526 -4.77 19.21 -9.95
N ARG A 527 -3.49 18.91 -9.73
CA ARG A 527 -3.01 18.24 -8.50
C ARG A 527 -3.13 19.14 -7.26
N SER A 528 -3.44 20.42 -7.40
CA SER A 528 -3.85 21.31 -6.31
C SER A 528 -5.11 20.78 -5.62
N ALA A 529 -5.98 20.05 -6.31
CA ALA A 529 -7.20 19.48 -5.73
C ALA A 529 -6.98 18.56 -4.51
N PHE A 530 -5.80 17.97 -4.33
CA PHE A 530 -5.45 17.24 -3.11
C PHE A 530 -5.26 18.16 -1.90
N GLY A 531 -4.75 19.38 -2.11
CA GLY A 531 -4.50 20.36 -1.06
C GLY A 531 -3.07 20.36 -0.51
N VAL A 532 -2.89 20.74 0.77
CA VAL A 532 -1.57 20.88 1.42
C VAL A 532 -0.84 19.54 1.67
N SER A 533 -1.55 18.42 1.57
CA SER A 533 -1.00 17.09 1.82
C SER A 533 -1.49 16.12 0.76
N ARG A 534 -0.56 15.52 0.01
CA ARG A 534 -0.86 14.49 -1.00
C ARG A 534 -0.63 13.08 -0.49
N GLN A 535 -0.12 12.93 0.73
CA GLN A 535 0.31 11.64 1.26
C GLN A 535 -0.87 10.68 1.48
N GLN A 536 -2.02 11.18 1.92
CA GLN A 536 -3.18 10.34 2.22
C GLN A 536 -4.12 10.13 1.03
N LYS A 537 -3.87 10.83 -0.08
CA LYS A 537 -4.77 10.96 -1.24
C LYS A 537 -6.21 11.33 -0.82
N MET A 538 -7.14 11.22 -1.76
CA MET A 538 -8.57 11.44 -1.53
C MET A 538 -9.20 10.25 -0.78
N ARG A 539 -10.09 10.53 0.18
CA ARG A 539 -10.72 9.51 1.03
C ARG A 539 -12.19 9.82 1.31
N GLU A 540 -12.95 8.75 1.49
CA GLU A 540 -14.37 8.81 1.87
C GLU A 540 -14.62 8.01 3.14
N ILE A 541 -15.57 8.46 3.96
CA ILE A 541 -16.00 7.69 5.14
C ILE A 541 -17.19 6.82 4.73
N ILE A 542 -17.07 5.51 4.91
CA ILE A 542 -18.14 4.54 4.63
C ILE A 542 -19.23 4.63 5.71
N GLY A 543 -18.81 4.82 6.96
CA GLY A 543 -19.69 4.94 8.12
C GLY A 543 -19.01 4.54 9.41
N TYR A 544 -19.81 4.43 10.47
CA TYR A 544 -19.40 4.17 11.84
C TYR A 544 -20.12 2.97 12.44
N ALA A 545 -19.37 2.14 13.15
CA ALA A 545 -19.89 1.03 13.95
C ALA A 545 -19.73 1.34 15.44
N PRO A 546 -20.77 1.21 16.28
CA PRO A 546 -20.61 1.34 17.73
C PRO A 546 -19.70 0.26 18.32
N ILE A 547 -18.75 0.67 19.15
CA ILE A 547 -17.87 -0.23 19.91
C ILE A 547 -18.55 -0.61 21.22
N GLN A 548 -18.68 -1.91 21.48
CA GLN A 548 -19.29 -2.41 22.72
C GLN A 548 -18.35 -2.26 23.92
N PRO A 549 -18.83 -2.37 25.18
CA PRO A 549 -17.99 -2.17 26.37
C PRO A 549 -16.75 -3.06 26.44
N ASP A 550 -16.81 -4.30 25.96
CA ASP A 550 -15.67 -5.22 25.82
C ASP A 550 -14.77 -4.92 24.60
N GLY A 551 -15.00 -3.81 23.92
CA GLY A 551 -14.28 -3.37 22.72
C GLY A 551 -14.69 -4.10 21.44
N SER A 552 -15.63 -5.04 21.49
CA SER A 552 -16.02 -5.81 20.30
C SER A 552 -16.82 -4.99 19.28
N VAL A 553 -16.66 -5.34 18.01
CA VAL A 553 -17.36 -4.75 16.86
C VAL A 553 -17.82 -5.87 15.94
N LEU A 554 -19.07 -5.82 15.49
CA LEU A 554 -19.62 -6.71 14.46
C LEU A 554 -20.45 -5.88 13.49
N ILE A 555 -19.96 -5.72 12.26
CA ILE A 555 -20.54 -4.75 11.32
C ILE A 555 -20.39 -5.18 9.86
N LYS A 556 -21.37 -4.82 9.02
CA LYS A 556 -21.30 -4.91 7.57
C LYS A 556 -20.25 -3.96 7.01
N VAL A 557 -19.53 -4.42 6.00
CA VAL A 557 -18.60 -3.63 5.18
C VAL A 557 -18.93 -3.86 3.70
N PRO A 558 -18.81 -2.85 2.81
CA PRO A 558 -19.01 -3.05 1.38
C PRO A 558 -18.06 -4.11 0.84
N ALA A 559 -18.58 -5.06 0.06
CA ALA A 559 -17.77 -6.07 -0.59
C ALA A 559 -17.05 -5.49 -1.82
N ASN A 560 -15.90 -6.06 -2.18
CA ASN A 560 -15.10 -5.64 -3.33
C ASN A 560 -14.64 -4.18 -3.26
N VAL A 561 -14.52 -3.64 -2.04
CA VAL A 561 -14.10 -2.28 -1.76
C VAL A 561 -12.88 -2.32 -0.84
N PRO A 562 -11.76 -1.66 -1.19
CA PRO A 562 -10.66 -1.48 -0.26
C PRO A 562 -11.07 -0.53 0.86
N PHE A 563 -10.91 -0.95 2.11
CA PHE A 563 -11.20 -0.12 3.27
C PHE A 563 -10.15 -0.25 4.36
N ALA A 564 -10.00 0.81 5.13
CA ALA A 564 -9.21 0.89 6.34
C ALA A 564 -10.09 1.27 7.52
N ILE A 565 -9.57 1.06 8.74
CA ILE A 565 -10.32 1.29 9.98
C ILE A 565 -9.65 2.34 10.86
N SER A 566 -10.44 3.00 11.71
CA SER A 566 -9.93 3.90 12.75
C SER A 566 -10.82 3.82 13.98
N VAL A 567 -10.21 3.63 15.14
CA VAL A 567 -10.92 3.73 16.42
C VAL A 567 -11.09 5.21 16.75
N VAL A 568 -12.31 5.66 17.04
CA VAL A 568 -12.62 7.07 17.32
C VAL A 568 -13.36 7.23 18.65
N ASP A 569 -13.22 8.43 19.24
CA ASP A 569 -13.92 8.81 20.46
C ASP A 569 -15.38 9.22 20.21
N LYS A 570 -16.09 9.64 21.27
CA LYS A 570 -17.49 10.06 21.19
C LYS A 570 -17.73 11.27 20.28
N ASP A 571 -16.69 12.06 20.04
CA ASP A 571 -16.73 13.26 19.20
C ASP A 571 -16.30 12.95 17.75
N GLY A 572 -16.02 11.68 17.45
CA GLY A 572 -15.54 11.26 16.13
C GLY A 572 -14.08 11.62 15.88
N ARG A 573 -13.24 11.81 16.91
CA ARG A 573 -11.81 12.04 16.71
C ARG A 573 -11.04 10.73 16.83
N ARG A 574 -10.13 10.48 15.90
CA ARG A 574 -9.27 9.28 15.94
C ARG A 574 -8.48 9.18 17.25
N ILE A 575 -8.41 7.95 17.75
CA ILE A 575 -7.63 7.52 18.89
C ILE A 575 -6.46 6.69 18.36
N GLY A 576 -5.24 7.05 18.73
CA GLY A 576 -4.04 6.31 18.33
C GLY A 576 -3.65 6.51 16.86
N GLY A 577 -2.88 5.55 16.35
CA GLY A 577 -2.39 5.51 14.98
C GLY A 577 -3.49 5.28 13.94
N ARG A 578 -3.16 5.50 12.68
CA ARG A 578 -4.02 5.19 11.54
C ARG A 578 -3.71 3.76 11.07
N HIS A 579 -4.73 2.96 10.77
CA HIS A 579 -4.54 1.71 10.04
C HIS A 579 -4.05 2.03 8.63
N GLN A 580 -2.84 1.59 8.29
CA GLN A 580 -2.19 1.84 6.99
C GLN A 580 -2.10 0.56 6.16
N ASN A 581 -3.24 -0.10 5.98
CA ASN A 581 -3.40 -1.27 5.10
C ASN A 581 -4.83 -1.29 4.52
N TRP A 582 -4.97 -1.77 3.29
CA TRP A 582 -6.26 -1.93 2.61
C TRP A 582 -6.81 -3.35 2.82
N LEU A 583 -7.85 -3.44 3.64
CA LEU A 583 -8.65 -4.67 3.79
C LEU A 583 -9.64 -4.78 2.64
N GLN A 584 -10.01 -6.00 2.28
CA GLN A 584 -11.10 -6.29 1.34
C GLN A 584 -11.87 -7.52 1.83
N LEU A 585 -13.17 -7.58 1.51
CA LEU A 585 -13.99 -8.78 1.65
C LEU A 585 -14.77 -9.02 0.35
N ARG A 586 -15.07 -10.29 0.06
CA ARG A 586 -16.02 -10.70 -0.99
C ARG A 586 -17.47 -10.69 -0.46
N PRO A 587 -18.47 -10.65 -1.36
CA PRO A 587 -19.87 -10.69 -0.95
C PRO A 587 -20.16 -11.96 -0.13
N GLY A 588 -20.74 -11.80 1.06
CA GLY A 588 -21.06 -12.91 1.96
C GLY A 588 -19.90 -13.41 2.83
N GLU A 589 -18.70 -12.87 2.67
CA GLU A 589 -17.53 -13.24 3.47
C GLU A 589 -17.60 -12.66 4.88
N THR A 590 -17.01 -13.36 5.86
CA THR A 590 -16.79 -12.84 7.21
C THR A 590 -15.30 -12.82 7.54
N LEU A 591 -14.77 -11.66 7.90
CA LEU A 591 -13.42 -11.49 8.40
C LEU A 591 -13.48 -11.31 9.93
N THR A 592 -12.72 -12.12 10.67
CA THR A 592 -12.57 -11.95 12.12
C THR A 592 -11.13 -11.54 12.45
N CYS A 593 -10.99 -10.47 13.21
CA CYS A 593 -9.74 -10.00 13.79
C CYS A 593 -9.79 -10.16 15.31
N ASN A 594 -8.71 -10.63 15.93
CA ASN A 594 -8.62 -10.65 17.40
C ASN A 594 -8.59 -9.23 17.98
N GLY A 595 -7.77 -8.35 17.38
CA GLY A 595 -7.57 -6.99 17.86
C GLY A 595 -6.91 -6.07 16.84
N CYS A 596 -6.34 -4.99 17.35
CA CYS A 596 -5.46 -4.07 16.62
C CYS A 596 -4.01 -4.56 16.71
N HIS A 597 -3.16 -4.12 15.78
CA HIS A 597 -1.72 -4.37 15.79
C HIS A 597 -0.97 -3.06 16.07
N ASP A 598 0.12 -3.11 16.86
CA ASP A 598 1.01 -1.98 17.10
C ASP A 598 2.38 -2.20 16.44
N HIS A 599 2.76 -1.31 15.52
CA HIS A 599 4.08 -1.34 14.88
C HIS A 599 5.10 -0.46 15.61
N ASN A 600 4.82 0.03 16.82
CA ASN A 600 5.72 0.97 17.49
C ASN A 600 6.93 0.27 18.13
N PRO A 601 8.14 0.41 17.58
CA PRO A 601 9.34 -0.22 18.14
C PRO A 601 9.79 0.38 19.48
N ASN A 602 9.23 1.56 19.86
CA ASN A 602 9.68 2.30 21.05
C ASN A 602 9.18 1.72 22.38
N ASP A 603 8.23 0.78 22.38
CA ASP A 603 7.80 0.13 23.62
C ASP A 603 8.70 -1.06 24.02
N GLY A 604 9.71 -1.36 23.18
CA GLY A 604 10.68 -2.43 23.40
C GLY A 604 10.12 -3.85 23.22
N SER A 605 8.89 -3.99 22.74
CA SER A 605 8.34 -5.27 22.32
C SER A 605 8.42 -5.43 20.81
N ALA A 606 8.88 -6.61 20.38
CA ALA A 606 8.86 -6.97 18.97
C ALA A 606 7.41 -6.97 18.46
N PRO A 607 7.14 -6.46 17.25
CA PRO A 607 5.85 -6.62 16.58
C PRO A 607 5.44 -8.10 16.61
N LYS A 608 4.19 -8.40 16.93
CA LYS A 608 3.73 -9.80 16.99
C LYS A 608 3.14 -10.24 15.65
N PRO A 609 3.07 -11.56 15.41
CA PRO A 609 2.34 -12.08 14.27
C PRO A 609 0.89 -11.61 14.30
N HIS A 610 0.43 -11.03 13.20
CA HIS A 610 -0.95 -10.59 12.99
C HIS A 610 -1.33 -10.74 11.51
N GLY A 611 -2.63 -10.82 11.22
CA GLY A 611 -3.16 -11.00 9.87
C GLY A 611 -3.11 -12.44 9.36
N ALA A 612 -2.86 -13.43 10.24
CA ALA A 612 -2.73 -14.85 9.91
C ALA A 612 -3.58 -15.73 10.85
N ALA A 613 -3.87 -16.98 10.45
CA ALA A 613 -4.68 -17.91 11.26
C ALA A 613 -4.03 -18.28 12.61
N ASP A 614 -2.70 -18.14 12.71
CA ASP A 614 -1.88 -18.49 13.87
C ASP A 614 -1.48 -17.23 14.67
N GLU A 615 -2.49 -16.47 15.08
CA GLU A 615 -2.39 -15.22 15.85
C GLU A 615 -2.34 -15.45 17.38
N PRO A 616 -1.93 -14.44 18.16
CA PRO A 616 -2.07 -14.43 19.62
C PRO A 616 -3.47 -14.77 20.11
N ASP A 617 -3.54 -15.45 21.26
CA ASP A 617 -4.81 -15.66 21.97
C ASP A 617 -5.50 -14.31 22.19
N PRO A 618 -6.78 -14.17 21.80
CA PRO A 618 -7.48 -12.91 21.98
C PRO A 618 -7.64 -12.59 23.47
N VAL A 619 -7.44 -11.31 23.80
CA VAL A 619 -7.77 -10.73 25.11
C VAL A 619 -9.27 -10.90 25.39
N ASN A 620 -10.11 -10.70 24.37
CA ASN A 620 -11.55 -10.95 24.47
C ASN A 620 -11.89 -12.36 23.97
N ARG A 621 -12.02 -13.31 24.91
CA ARG A 621 -12.47 -14.68 24.62
C ARG A 621 -13.99 -14.82 24.52
N GLY A 622 -14.74 -13.73 24.71
CA GLY A 622 -16.19 -13.75 24.81
C GLY A 622 -16.66 -14.26 26.17
N ALA A 623 -17.96 -14.49 26.29
CA ALA A 623 -18.57 -14.95 27.53
C ALA A 623 -18.12 -16.36 27.91
N SER A 624 -17.77 -16.57 29.18
CA SER A 624 -17.34 -17.88 29.68
C SER A 624 -18.48 -18.78 30.15
N THR A 625 -19.69 -18.23 30.26
CA THR A 625 -20.91 -18.89 30.74
C THR A 625 -22.14 -18.37 29.99
N GLU A 626 -23.24 -19.11 30.00
CA GLU A 626 -24.53 -18.66 29.46
C GLU A 626 -25.30 -17.79 30.45
N GLU A 627 -24.68 -16.69 30.87
CA GLU A 627 -25.23 -15.73 31.85
C GLU A 627 -25.04 -14.30 31.32
N PRO A 628 -25.71 -13.29 31.90
CA PRO A 628 -25.41 -11.89 31.60
C PRO A 628 -23.95 -11.56 31.90
N PHE A 629 -23.35 -10.68 31.08
CA PHE A 629 -22.02 -10.15 31.36
C PHE A 629 -21.99 -9.42 32.73
N PRO A 630 -20.84 -9.41 33.44
CA PRO A 630 -20.74 -8.71 34.71
C PRO A 630 -21.20 -7.25 34.64
N GLY A 631 -22.06 -6.86 35.58
CA GLY A 631 -22.58 -5.50 35.68
C GLY A 631 -23.69 -5.12 34.69
N THR A 632 -24.05 -6.00 33.74
CA THR A 632 -25.07 -5.71 32.73
C THR A 632 -26.48 -6.09 33.17
N HIS A 633 -27.48 -5.65 32.42
CA HIS A 633 -28.87 -5.95 32.70
C HIS A 633 -29.17 -7.46 32.60
N ALA A 634 -29.98 -8.00 33.52
CA ALA A 634 -30.21 -9.44 33.68
C ALA A 634 -30.80 -10.18 32.47
N ASN A 635 -31.35 -9.45 31.49
CA ASN A 635 -31.92 -10.02 30.26
C ASN A 635 -30.90 -10.15 29.11
N LEU A 636 -29.68 -9.62 29.28
CA LEU A 636 -28.63 -9.64 28.26
C LEU A 636 -27.78 -10.91 28.38
N ILE A 637 -28.45 -12.06 28.28
CA ILE A 637 -27.84 -13.38 28.42
C ILE A 637 -26.98 -13.67 27.20
N ALA A 638 -25.67 -13.83 27.40
CA ALA A 638 -24.72 -14.24 26.37
C ALA A 638 -24.77 -15.75 26.14
N LYS A 639 -24.37 -16.23 24.96
CA LYS A 639 -23.96 -17.63 24.78
C LYS A 639 -22.45 -17.73 25.03
N MET A 640 -21.98 -18.91 25.40
CA MET A 640 -20.54 -19.18 25.54
C MET A 640 -19.79 -18.76 24.27
N ASP A 641 -18.62 -18.14 24.46
CA ASP A 641 -17.72 -17.58 23.44
C ASP A 641 -18.22 -16.35 22.67
N GLU A 642 -19.47 -15.88 22.91
CA GLU A 642 -19.96 -14.64 22.29
C GLU A 642 -19.27 -13.41 22.90
N THR A 643 -18.80 -12.52 22.04
CA THR A 643 -18.48 -11.14 22.43
C THR A 643 -19.77 -10.36 22.75
N MET A 644 -19.65 -9.19 23.37
CA MET A 644 -20.80 -8.31 23.58
C MET A 644 -21.45 -7.90 22.26
N ALA A 645 -20.68 -7.66 21.20
CA ALA A 645 -21.21 -7.33 19.86
C ALA A 645 -22.03 -8.50 19.28
N GLN A 646 -21.51 -9.73 19.37
CA GLN A 646 -22.25 -10.93 18.94
C GLN A 646 -23.54 -11.11 19.75
N THR A 647 -23.45 -11.01 21.09
CA THR A 647 -24.62 -11.13 21.99
C THR A 647 -25.68 -10.10 21.65
N ARG A 648 -25.29 -8.84 21.46
CA ARG A 648 -26.17 -7.74 21.09
C ARG A 648 -26.90 -8.01 19.78
N ILE A 649 -26.15 -8.37 18.73
CA ILE A 649 -26.74 -8.65 17.42
C ILE A 649 -27.71 -9.82 17.51
N ARG A 650 -27.34 -10.91 18.21
CA ARG A 650 -28.24 -12.04 18.41
C ARG A 650 -29.53 -11.67 19.13
N LEU A 651 -29.44 -10.90 20.22
CA LEU A 651 -30.61 -10.53 21.01
C LEU A 651 -31.53 -9.55 20.28
N LEU A 652 -30.99 -8.62 19.51
CA LEU A 652 -31.76 -7.60 18.79
C LEU A 652 -32.29 -8.07 17.43
N CYS A 653 -31.60 -9.02 16.80
CA CYS A 653 -31.88 -9.43 15.42
C CYS A 653 -32.22 -10.92 15.25
N GLY A 654 -32.21 -11.71 16.32
CA GLY A 654 -32.39 -13.17 16.27
C GLY A 654 -31.07 -13.91 16.00
N ASP A 655 -31.13 -15.24 15.87
CA ASP A 655 -29.92 -16.04 15.60
C ASP A 655 -29.26 -15.65 14.25
N PHE A 656 -27.94 -15.75 14.19
CA PHE A 656 -27.07 -15.24 13.10
C PHE A 656 -27.39 -15.74 11.68
N ASN A 657 -28.30 -16.71 11.51
CA ASN A 657 -28.65 -17.23 10.18
C ASN A 657 -29.77 -16.43 9.48
N THR A 658 -30.29 -15.34 10.08
CA THR A 658 -31.36 -14.50 9.50
C THR A 658 -31.02 -12.99 9.46
N LEU A 659 -29.74 -12.64 9.27
CA LEU A 659 -29.19 -11.29 9.47
C LEU A 659 -29.59 -10.22 8.43
N THR A 660 -30.34 -10.55 7.37
CA THR A 660 -30.71 -9.65 6.25
C THR A 660 -31.47 -8.39 6.66
N LEU A 661 -32.17 -8.41 7.80
CA LEU A 661 -33.00 -7.28 8.27
C LEU A 661 -32.38 -6.55 9.47
N CYS A 662 -31.20 -6.97 9.91
CA CYS A 662 -30.57 -6.41 11.10
C CYS A 662 -29.94 -5.06 10.80
N ARG A 663 -30.71 -3.97 10.95
CA ARG A 663 -30.17 -2.61 10.85
C ARG A 663 -29.00 -2.34 11.81
N GLN A 664 -28.89 -3.11 12.90
CA GLN A 664 -27.81 -2.98 13.88
C GLN A 664 -26.45 -3.48 13.36
N LEU A 665 -26.43 -4.26 12.27
CA LEU A 665 -25.21 -4.63 11.56
C LEU A 665 -24.79 -3.59 10.51
N SER A 666 -25.67 -2.67 10.11
CA SER A 666 -25.30 -1.64 9.15
C SER A 666 -24.55 -0.52 9.86
N PRO A 667 -23.40 -0.05 9.34
CA PRO A 667 -22.77 1.15 9.87
C PRO A 667 -23.69 2.36 9.62
N SER A 668 -23.42 3.47 10.31
CA SER A 668 -24.16 4.71 10.13
C SER A 668 -23.24 5.82 9.63
N VAL A 669 -23.74 6.72 8.78
CA VAL A 669 -23.03 7.98 8.47
C VAL A 669 -23.16 9.00 9.60
N ASN A 670 -24.07 8.76 10.55
CA ASN A 670 -24.25 9.55 11.76
C ASN A 670 -23.56 8.89 12.96
N LEU A 671 -23.04 9.70 13.89
CA LEU A 671 -22.43 9.22 15.12
C LEU A 671 -23.53 9.01 16.16
N GLN A 672 -24.11 7.82 16.18
CA GLN A 672 -25.20 7.48 17.08
C GLN A 672 -24.93 6.19 17.83
N SER A 673 -25.10 6.22 19.16
CA SER A 673 -25.03 5.01 19.98
C SER A 673 -26.01 5.07 21.12
N VAL A 674 -26.56 3.92 21.48
CA VAL A 674 -27.40 3.73 22.66
C VAL A 674 -26.62 2.87 23.65
N ASP A 675 -26.64 3.22 24.93
CA ASP A 675 -26.01 2.38 25.96
C ASP A 675 -26.98 1.33 26.48
N GLU A 676 -27.09 0.24 25.74
CA GLU A 676 -28.08 -0.83 25.94
C GLU A 676 -27.71 -1.79 27.08
N TRP A 677 -26.51 -1.68 27.67
CA TRP A 677 -25.95 -2.72 28.55
C TRP A 677 -26.36 -2.64 30.01
N TRP A 678 -26.82 -1.48 30.51
CA TRP A 678 -27.21 -1.30 31.92
C TRP A 678 -28.61 -0.71 32.11
N ILE A 679 -29.29 -0.33 31.01
CA ILE A 679 -30.66 0.19 31.03
C ILE A 679 -31.65 -0.98 30.97
N ASP A 680 -32.78 -0.87 31.67
CA ASP A 680 -33.91 -1.80 31.53
C ASP A 680 -34.36 -1.85 30.05
N PRO A 681 -34.39 -3.02 29.39
CA PRO A 681 -34.87 -3.15 28.00
C PRO A 681 -36.30 -2.62 27.77
N ALA A 682 -37.09 -2.43 28.84
CA ALA A 682 -38.42 -1.84 28.79
C ALA A 682 -38.43 -0.29 28.86
N ALA A 683 -37.32 0.36 29.18
CA ALA A 683 -37.18 1.81 29.12
C ALA A 683 -36.85 2.22 27.68
N ALA A 684 -37.51 3.28 27.15
CA ALA A 684 -37.17 3.83 25.84
C ALA A 684 -35.75 4.38 25.90
N PRO A 685 -34.78 3.78 25.21
CA PRO A 685 -33.40 4.16 25.41
C PRO A 685 -33.10 5.38 24.53
N ALA A 686 -32.70 6.49 25.14
CA ALA A 686 -32.23 7.66 24.40
C ALA A 686 -30.80 7.39 23.90
N PRO A 687 -30.41 7.90 22.72
CA PRO A 687 -29.03 7.81 22.27
C PRO A 687 -28.10 8.49 23.29
N ALA A 688 -27.11 7.75 23.76
CA ALA A 688 -26.04 8.26 24.64
C ALA A 688 -25.08 9.18 23.87
N ILE A 689 -25.02 9.04 22.54
CA ILE A 689 -24.33 9.93 21.62
C ILE A 689 -25.25 10.11 20.42
N ASP A 690 -25.49 11.36 20.02
CA ASP A 690 -26.38 11.70 18.90
C ASP A 690 -25.83 12.89 18.11
N LEU A 691 -24.83 12.64 17.27
CA LEU A 691 -24.25 13.65 16.38
C LEU A 691 -24.68 13.34 14.96
N ARG A 692 -25.63 14.11 14.42
CA ARG A 692 -26.32 13.82 13.15
C ARG A 692 -26.19 14.96 12.15
N TYR A 693 -26.00 14.63 10.88
CA TYR A 693 -26.01 15.62 9.80
C TYR A 693 -27.42 16.03 9.36
N ASP A 694 -28.44 15.26 9.72
CA ASP A 694 -29.85 15.55 9.46
C ASP A 694 -30.57 16.11 10.71
N ASP A 695 -29.82 16.63 11.67
CA ASP A 695 -30.39 17.35 12.82
C ASP A 695 -31.11 18.62 12.31
N PRO A 696 -32.45 18.74 12.47
CA PRO A 696 -33.20 19.90 12.00
C PRO A 696 -32.88 21.18 12.77
N GLU A 697 -32.27 21.10 13.96
CA GLU A 697 -31.80 22.27 14.70
C GLU A 697 -30.52 22.87 14.09
N LEU A 698 -29.79 22.09 13.29
CA LEU A 698 -28.54 22.49 12.63
C LEU A 698 -28.77 22.82 11.15
N VAL A 699 -29.39 23.97 10.90
CA VAL A 699 -29.74 24.47 9.55
C VAL A 699 -28.57 24.40 8.56
N TYR A 700 -27.33 24.58 9.03
CA TYR A 700 -26.10 24.49 8.23
C TYR A 700 -26.04 23.23 7.36
N PHE A 701 -26.36 22.07 7.95
CA PHE A 701 -26.19 20.79 7.27
C PHE A 701 -27.28 20.47 6.25
N GLY A 702 -28.40 21.21 6.19
CA GLY A 702 -29.49 20.91 5.27
C GLY A 702 -29.02 20.59 3.84
N THR A 703 -28.40 21.56 3.17
CA THR A 703 -27.77 21.35 1.85
C THR A 703 -26.28 21.03 1.92
N ASN A 704 -25.62 21.28 3.06
CA ASN A 704 -24.18 21.07 3.25
C ASN A 704 -23.86 19.76 3.99
N ALA A 705 -24.80 18.82 4.10
CA ALA A 705 -24.53 17.52 4.69
C ALA A 705 -23.57 16.75 3.78
N PRO A 706 -22.45 16.22 4.30
CA PRO A 706 -21.46 15.50 3.49
C PRO A 706 -21.93 14.10 3.06
N ALA A 707 -23.14 13.67 3.44
CA ALA A 707 -23.74 12.41 3.08
C ALA A 707 -25.16 12.60 2.52
N LYS A 708 -25.53 11.79 1.52
CA LYS A 708 -26.90 11.82 0.94
C LYS A 708 -27.95 11.49 2.01
N THR A 709 -29.11 12.15 1.97
CA THR A 709 -30.22 11.92 2.92
C THR A 709 -30.61 10.44 3.04
N THR A 710 -30.63 9.71 1.91
CA THR A 710 -30.91 8.27 1.92
C THR A 710 -29.95 7.46 2.80
N CYS A 711 -28.69 7.87 2.87
CA CYS A 711 -27.67 7.23 3.70
C CYS A 711 -27.76 7.62 5.17
N GLN A 712 -28.29 8.82 5.46
CA GLN A 712 -28.57 9.27 6.81
C GLN A 712 -29.80 8.52 7.38
N ASP A 713 -30.78 8.22 6.53
CA ASP A 713 -31.98 7.44 6.90
C ASP A 713 -31.70 5.93 7.03
N SER A 714 -30.99 5.35 6.04
CA SER A 714 -30.71 3.92 5.98
C SER A 714 -29.44 3.66 5.16
N TRP A 715 -28.41 3.15 5.82
CA TRP A 715 -27.16 2.79 5.16
C TRP A 715 -27.33 1.59 4.20
N ASN A 716 -26.59 1.62 3.10
CA ASN A 716 -26.32 0.50 2.21
C ASN A 716 -24.85 0.55 1.72
N ALA A 717 -24.39 -0.48 1.00
CA ALA A 717 -23.00 -0.61 0.55
C ALA A 717 -22.44 0.59 -0.25
N ASN A 718 -23.32 1.40 -0.87
CA ASN A 718 -22.95 2.56 -1.69
C ASN A 718 -22.89 3.88 -0.90
N CYS A 719 -23.21 3.85 0.40
CA CYS A 719 -23.24 5.06 1.23
C CYS A 719 -21.84 5.58 1.54
N ARG A 720 -21.62 6.88 1.28
CA ARG A 720 -20.36 7.58 1.51
C ARG A 720 -20.64 8.94 2.14
N THR A 721 -19.79 9.33 3.07
CA THR A 721 -19.60 10.69 3.56
C THR A 721 -18.38 11.27 2.86
N ILE A 722 -18.56 12.33 2.08
CA ILE A 722 -17.54 12.99 1.26
C ILE A 722 -17.37 14.42 1.78
N ILE A 723 -16.16 14.79 2.20
CA ILE A 723 -15.91 16.11 2.79
C ILE A 723 -14.90 16.89 1.95
N ASN A 724 -15.39 17.76 1.08
CA ASN A 724 -14.59 18.78 0.38
C ASN A 724 -14.49 20.05 1.23
N TYR A 725 -13.31 20.69 1.26
CA TYR A 725 -13.09 21.92 2.01
C TYR A 725 -14.05 23.04 1.60
N GLU A 726 -14.09 23.34 0.30
CA GLU A 726 -14.91 24.42 -0.26
C GLU A 726 -16.40 24.25 0.06
N THR A 727 -16.93 23.04 -0.10
CA THR A 727 -18.36 22.79 0.07
C THR A 727 -18.77 22.68 1.55
N HIS A 728 -17.92 22.09 2.41
CA HIS A 728 -18.36 21.65 3.74
C HIS A 728 -17.61 22.32 4.90
N ILE A 729 -16.43 22.90 4.68
CA ILE A 729 -15.62 23.48 5.76
C ILE A 729 -15.58 25.01 5.64
N HIS A 730 -15.22 25.54 4.47
CA HIS A 730 -15.13 26.97 4.23
C HIS A 730 -16.40 27.75 4.65
N PRO A 731 -17.63 27.27 4.36
CA PRO A 731 -18.84 28.03 4.69
C PRO A 731 -19.10 28.16 6.20
N LEU A 732 -18.44 27.34 7.05
CA LEU A 732 -18.57 27.45 8.51
C LEU A 732 -18.04 28.78 9.06
N TRP A 733 -17.05 29.39 8.38
CA TRP A 733 -16.37 30.59 8.84
C TRP A 733 -17.22 31.85 8.74
N SER A 734 -18.10 31.89 7.74
CA SER A 734 -19.03 32.99 7.49
C SER A 734 -20.47 32.67 7.92
N LEU A 735 -20.68 31.53 8.59
CA LEU A 735 -21.99 31.18 9.12
C LEU A 735 -22.37 32.14 10.25
N ALA A 736 -23.54 32.78 10.13
CA ALA A 736 -24.07 33.70 11.13
C ALA A 736 -24.29 33.01 12.48
N ARG A 737 -23.74 33.57 13.57
CA ARG A 737 -23.82 33.00 14.92
C ARG A 737 -24.29 34.06 15.93
N PRO A 738 -25.55 34.54 15.83
CA PRO A 738 -26.07 35.54 16.75
C PRO A 738 -26.03 35.02 18.19
N VAL A 739 -25.43 35.79 19.08
CA VAL A 739 -25.47 35.55 20.52
C VAL A 739 -26.68 36.28 21.06
N THR A 740 -27.64 35.55 21.64
CA THR A 740 -28.85 36.13 22.22
C THR A 740 -28.80 36.17 23.74
N ASP A 741 -29.51 37.13 24.33
CA ASP A 741 -29.81 37.13 25.75
C ASP A 741 -30.96 36.15 26.10
N ALA A 742 -31.34 36.07 27.37
CA ALA A 742 -32.41 35.19 27.84
C ALA A 742 -33.81 35.51 27.26
N ASN A 743 -33.97 36.60 26.50
CA ASN A 743 -35.22 37.00 25.85
C ASN A 743 -35.12 36.92 24.31
N ASP A 744 -34.16 36.16 23.78
CA ASP A 744 -33.88 36.02 22.34
C ASP A 744 -33.48 37.33 21.64
N VAL A 745 -33.03 38.33 22.41
CA VAL A 745 -32.51 39.58 21.84
C VAL A 745 -31.05 39.38 21.45
N VAL A 746 -30.71 39.61 20.19
CA VAL A 746 -29.32 39.53 19.71
C VAL A 746 -28.47 40.60 20.40
N ILE A 747 -27.48 40.16 21.17
CA ILE A 747 -26.52 40.99 21.92
C ILE A 747 -25.09 40.87 21.39
N GLY A 748 -24.83 39.97 20.45
CA GLY A 748 -23.54 39.79 19.79
C GLY A 748 -23.64 38.86 18.59
N ASP A 749 -22.51 38.62 17.92
CA ASP A 749 -22.42 37.70 16.79
C ASP A 749 -21.03 37.04 16.76
N GLY A 750 -21.01 35.73 17.00
CA GLY A 750 -19.81 34.88 17.04
C GLY A 750 -19.33 34.39 15.67
N THR A 751 -19.81 34.98 14.57
CA THR A 751 -19.34 34.65 13.20
C THR A 751 -17.82 34.79 13.12
N CYS A 752 -17.11 33.75 12.68
CA CYS A 752 -15.64 33.69 12.77
C CYS A 752 -14.97 34.84 11.99
N THR A 753 -15.49 35.17 10.81
CA THR A 753 -14.97 36.26 9.97
C THR A 753 -15.21 37.67 10.56
N ASN A 754 -16.00 37.82 11.63
CA ASN A 754 -16.07 39.09 12.36
C ASN A 754 -14.72 39.46 13.02
N CYS A 755 -13.90 38.46 13.39
CA CYS A 755 -12.57 38.65 13.99
C CYS A 755 -11.41 38.18 13.09
N HIS A 756 -11.64 37.13 12.28
CA HIS A 756 -10.65 36.52 11.39
C HIS A 756 -10.84 36.99 9.95
N ASN A 757 -10.56 38.26 9.70
CA ASN A 757 -10.71 38.90 8.39
C ASN A 757 -9.73 40.08 8.28
N ASN A 758 -9.21 40.32 7.08
CA ASN A 758 -8.26 41.37 6.78
C ASN A 758 -8.88 42.76 6.52
N VAL A 759 -10.21 42.88 6.57
CA VAL A 759 -10.94 44.16 6.53
C VAL A 759 -11.89 44.33 7.72
N ASP A 760 -12.23 45.58 8.05
CA ASP A 760 -13.27 45.89 9.03
C ASP A 760 -14.65 45.50 8.49
N ILE A 761 -15.38 44.66 9.22
CA ILE A 761 -16.72 44.21 8.86
C ILE A 761 -17.73 45.36 8.74
N ASN A 762 -17.51 46.47 9.46
CA ASN A 762 -18.34 47.67 9.39
C ASN A 762 -17.93 48.62 8.27
N ASN A 763 -16.73 48.43 7.69
CA ASN A 763 -16.22 49.22 6.58
C ASN A 763 -15.13 48.47 5.81
N VAL A 764 -15.52 47.75 4.76
CA VAL A 764 -14.62 46.94 3.92
C VAL A 764 -13.49 47.72 3.22
N ALA A 765 -13.54 49.06 3.23
CA ALA A 765 -12.46 49.91 2.72
C ALA A 765 -11.31 50.10 3.74
N VAL A 766 -11.46 49.62 4.97
CA VAL A 766 -10.48 49.74 6.04
C VAL A 766 -9.82 48.39 6.26
N ALA A 767 -8.54 48.29 5.90
CA ALA A 767 -7.73 47.11 6.21
C ALA A 767 -7.52 46.97 7.73
N ARG A 768 -7.44 45.73 8.20
CA ARG A 768 -7.06 45.40 9.58
C ARG A 768 -6.18 44.15 9.60
N VAL A 769 -5.36 44.03 10.63
CA VAL A 769 -4.68 42.76 10.90
C VAL A 769 -5.71 41.75 11.41
N PRO A 770 -5.88 40.57 10.79
CA PRO A 770 -6.76 39.53 11.29
C PRO A 770 -6.38 39.13 12.72
N ALA A 771 -7.39 38.83 13.56
CA ALA A 771 -7.12 38.39 14.92
C ALA A 771 -6.23 37.13 14.92
N SER A 772 -5.19 37.15 15.75
CA SER A 772 -4.19 36.07 15.85
C SER A 772 -3.45 35.75 14.53
N GLN A 773 -3.38 36.69 13.58
CA GLN A 773 -2.75 36.47 12.27
C GLN A 773 -3.39 35.30 11.52
N LEU A 774 -4.73 35.21 11.56
CA LEU A 774 -5.49 34.16 10.89
C LEU A 774 -6.63 34.79 10.08
N ASP A 775 -6.54 34.71 8.75
CA ASP A 775 -7.59 35.16 7.84
C ASP A 775 -8.51 33.99 7.42
N LEU A 776 -9.75 33.99 7.90
CA LEU A 776 -10.76 32.99 7.54
C LEU A 776 -11.74 33.51 6.48
N SER A 777 -11.49 34.69 5.90
CA SER A 777 -12.34 35.27 4.88
C SER A 777 -12.30 34.50 3.55
N ASP A 778 -13.23 34.87 2.68
CA ASP A 778 -13.35 34.37 1.32
C ASP A 778 -12.19 34.89 0.44
N GLY A 779 -12.06 34.33 -0.77
CA GLY A 779 -11.09 34.71 -1.78
C GLY A 779 -9.90 33.77 -1.90
N GLU A 780 -9.21 33.91 -3.03
CA GLU A 780 -8.02 33.14 -3.38
C GLU A 780 -6.87 33.38 -2.40
N SER A 781 -6.10 32.33 -2.13
CA SER A 781 -4.86 32.44 -1.36
C SER A 781 -3.75 33.02 -2.22
N ASP A 782 -2.95 33.88 -1.61
CA ASP A 782 -1.65 34.35 -2.12
C ASP A 782 -0.58 33.23 -2.17
N ILE A 783 -0.71 32.18 -1.37
CA ILE A 783 0.15 30.99 -1.41
C ILE A 783 -0.18 30.10 -2.63
N ASN A 784 -1.47 29.95 -2.95
CA ASN A 784 -1.93 29.18 -4.11
C ASN A 784 -3.36 29.63 -4.49
N GLY A 785 -3.50 30.20 -5.68
CA GLY A 785 -4.76 30.78 -6.17
C GLY A 785 -5.91 29.79 -6.37
N ASP A 786 -5.63 28.49 -6.47
CA ASP A 786 -6.68 27.45 -6.62
C ASP A 786 -7.39 27.14 -5.30
N HIS A 787 -6.88 27.65 -4.18
CA HIS A 787 -7.44 27.42 -2.85
C HIS A 787 -7.96 28.71 -2.23
N PHE A 788 -9.01 28.61 -1.41
CA PHE A 788 -9.34 29.68 -0.48
C PHE A 788 -8.16 29.98 0.46
N LYS A 789 -7.93 31.26 0.72
CA LYS A 789 -6.96 31.71 1.72
C LYS A 789 -7.13 30.99 3.07
N SER A 790 -8.36 30.85 3.54
CA SER A 790 -8.69 30.21 4.82
C SER A 790 -8.19 28.76 4.90
N TYR A 791 -8.14 28.02 3.78
CA TYR A 791 -7.58 26.68 3.74
C TYR A 791 -6.07 26.71 4.00
N ARG A 792 -5.37 27.64 3.34
CA ARG A 792 -3.92 27.78 3.44
C ARG A 792 -3.52 28.34 4.80
N GLU A 793 -4.22 29.34 5.30
CA GLU A 793 -4.08 29.95 6.62
C GLU A 793 -4.19 28.92 7.76
N LEU A 794 -5.17 28.01 7.67
CA LEU A 794 -5.36 26.98 8.70
C LEU A 794 -4.27 25.90 8.71
N LEU A 795 -3.69 25.58 7.56
CA LEU A 795 -2.88 24.36 7.37
C LEU A 795 -1.43 24.59 6.90
N SER A 796 -1.09 25.79 6.45
CA SER A 796 0.23 26.18 5.94
C SER A 796 0.96 27.06 6.96
N ALA A 797 2.26 27.24 6.77
CA ALA A 797 2.98 28.27 7.52
C ALA A 797 2.67 29.62 6.87
N ASP A 798 2.61 30.66 7.69
CA ASP A 798 2.29 32.02 7.27
C ASP A 798 3.16 33.05 8.03
N ASN A 799 3.15 34.29 7.59
CA ASN A 799 3.89 35.40 8.18
C ASN A 799 2.98 36.33 8.99
N GLU A 800 3.49 36.88 10.08
CA GLU A 800 2.77 37.91 10.83
C GLU A 800 2.55 39.13 9.94
N GLN A 801 1.36 39.72 9.99
CA GLN A 801 1.00 40.92 9.25
C GLN A 801 0.94 42.14 10.17
N GLU A 802 1.29 43.30 9.61
CA GLU A 802 1.17 44.62 10.24
C GLU A 802 0.45 45.62 9.32
N LEU A 803 -0.14 46.64 9.93
CA LEU A 803 -0.66 47.80 9.19
C LEU A 803 0.38 48.89 9.12
N VAL A 804 0.82 49.23 7.91
CA VAL A 804 1.68 50.39 7.66
C VAL A 804 1.02 51.30 6.65
N ASP A 805 0.81 52.56 7.06
CA ASP A 805 0.09 53.58 6.30
C ASP A 805 -1.31 53.14 5.83
N GLY A 806 -1.96 52.25 6.60
CA GLY A 806 -3.30 51.74 6.29
C GLY A 806 -3.33 50.59 5.28
N VAL A 807 -2.17 50.07 4.89
CA VAL A 807 -2.03 48.89 4.02
C VAL A 807 -1.49 47.72 4.83
N LEU A 808 -2.09 46.55 4.64
CA LEU A 808 -1.66 45.31 5.27
C LEU A 808 -0.45 44.75 4.52
N ARG A 809 0.59 44.35 5.24
CA ARG A 809 1.81 43.73 4.69
C ARG A 809 2.46 42.82 5.73
N ASP A 810 3.34 41.94 5.27
CA ASP A 810 4.15 41.10 6.15
C ASP A 810 5.03 41.96 7.08
N ALA A 811 4.97 41.67 8.36
CA ALA A 811 5.87 42.20 9.37
C ALA A 811 7.25 41.59 9.16
N THR A 812 8.27 42.43 9.08
CA THR A 812 9.66 42.02 8.90
C THR A 812 10.49 42.37 10.12
N ARG A 813 11.56 41.60 10.33
CA ARG A 813 12.61 41.94 11.30
C ARG A 813 13.96 42.06 10.60
N GLU A 814 14.81 42.91 11.16
CA GLU A 814 16.19 43.04 10.73
C GLU A 814 17.02 41.86 11.22
N VAL A 815 17.68 41.17 10.30
CA VAL A 815 18.71 40.18 10.60
C VAL A 815 20.04 40.64 10.00
N PRO A 816 21.18 40.48 10.69
CA PRO A 816 22.48 40.85 10.14
C PRO A 816 22.73 40.11 8.82
N ARG A 817 23.10 40.84 7.77
CA ARG A 817 23.50 40.21 6.51
C ARG A 817 24.85 39.54 6.71
N LEU A 818 24.98 38.26 6.34
CA LEU A 818 26.20 37.48 6.53
C LEU A 818 26.90 37.19 5.19
N ASP A 819 28.22 37.02 5.22
CA ASP A 819 29.00 36.46 4.11
C ASP A 819 28.94 34.92 4.07
N GLU A 820 29.61 34.31 3.09
CA GLU A 820 29.67 32.84 2.90
C GLU A 820 30.29 32.11 4.11
N ASP A 821 31.10 32.81 4.91
CA ASP A 821 31.75 32.28 6.12
C ASP A 821 30.92 32.55 7.40
N GLY A 822 29.74 33.16 7.27
CA GLY A 822 28.83 33.45 8.38
C GLY A 822 29.18 34.72 9.19
N ASN A 823 30.04 35.59 8.68
CA ASN A 823 30.40 36.85 9.34
C ASN A 823 29.49 38.00 8.91
N PRO A 824 29.13 38.94 9.81
CA PRO A 824 28.32 40.11 9.45
C PRO A 824 29.01 41.00 8.41
N LEU A 825 28.26 41.41 7.39
CA LEU A 825 28.67 42.38 6.38
C LEU A 825 28.45 43.81 6.88
N PHE A 826 29.36 44.70 6.48
CA PHE A 826 29.33 46.11 6.81
C PHE A 826 29.50 46.95 5.54
N ASP A 827 28.83 48.09 5.48
CA ASP A 827 29.16 49.17 4.55
C ASP A 827 30.28 50.02 5.17
N GLU A 828 31.41 50.13 4.47
CA GLU A 828 32.60 50.84 4.96
C GLU A 828 32.62 52.27 4.43
N ILE A 829 32.63 53.25 5.33
CA ILE A 829 32.84 54.65 4.97
C ILE A 829 34.34 54.90 4.94
N ILE A 830 34.92 55.11 3.76
CA ILE A 830 36.36 55.33 3.56
C ILE A 830 36.67 56.82 3.46
N ASP A 831 37.74 57.29 4.12
CA ASP A 831 38.25 58.65 3.97
C ASP A 831 38.79 58.84 2.55
N PRO A 832 38.23 59.75 1.74
CA PRO A 832 38.66 59.95 0.37
C PRO A 832 40.08 60.51 0.24
N ASN A 833 40.68 61.06 1.31
CA ASN A 833 42.04 61.62 1.28
C ASN A 833 43.11 60.66 1.79
N THR A 834 42.77 59.72 2.68
CA THR A 834 43.74 58.79 3.31
C THR A 834 43.54 57.33 2.91
N GLY A 835 42.35 56.96 2.42
CA GLY A 835 42.01 55.59 2.05
C GLY A 835 41.74 54.67 3.25
N GLU A 836 41.68 55.20 4.47
CA GLU A 836 41.38 54.44 5.69
C GLU A 836 39.87 54.37 5.95
N VAL A 837 39.40 53.25 6.52
CA VAL A 837 38.00 53.07 6.93
C VAL A 837 37.73 53.94 8.16
N ILE A 838 36.86 54.94 7.99
CA ILE A 838 36.44 55.86 9.06
C ILE A 838 35.34 55.25 9.92
N ASP A 839 34.41 54.51 9.31
CA ASP A 839 33.25 53.92 9.99
C ASP A 839 32.77 52.64 9.30
N ARG A 840 32.10 51.77 10.05
CA ARG A 840 31.50 50.51 9.57
C ARG A 840 30.03 50.45 9.97
N ILE A 841 29.14 50.55 9.01
CA ILE A 841 27.70 50.46 9.22
C ILE A 841 27.27 49.01 8.97
N PRO A 842 26.71 48.29 9.97
CA PRO A 842 26.24 46.93 9.75
C PRO A 842 25.12 46.90 8.71
N LEU A 843 25.18 45.93 7.79
CA LEU A 843 24.11 45.68 6.83
C LEU A 843 23.10 44.69 7.41
N PHE A 844 21.81 44.94 7.17
CA PHE A 844 20.71 44.08 7.61
C PHE A 844 19.83 43.69 6.43
N ASP A 845 19.32 42.46 6.46
CA ASP A 845 18.24 42.00 5.60
C ASP A 845 16.90 42.06 6.35
N GLN A 846 15.84 42.43 5.63
CA GLN A 846 14.47 42.37 6.14
C GLN A 846 13.92 40.98 5.84
N VAL A 847 13.66 40.20 6.90
CA VAL A 847 13.10 38.84 6.76
C VAL A 847 11.72 38.82 7.41
N PRO A 848 10.69 38.21 6.76
CA PRO A 848 9.37 38.06 7.36
C PRO A 848 9.41 37.34 8.70
N ILE A 849 8.53 37.76 9.62
CA ILE A 849 8.36 37.12 10.93
C ILE A 849 7.33 35.99 10.75
N PRO A 850 7.68 34.71 10.96
CA PRO A 850 6.74 33.62 10.80
C PRO A 850 5.74 33.56 11.97
N VAL A 851 4.48 33.25 11.68
CA VAL A 851 3.49 32.90 12.69
C VAL A 851 3.94 31.61 13.39
N THR A 852 4.01 31.66 14.73
CA THR A 852 4.70 30.63 15.53
C THR A 852 4.11 29.22 15.43
N THR A 853 2.81 29.07 15.11
CA THR A 853 2.18 27.75 14.95
C THR A 853 1.01 27.75 13.98
N ARG A 854 0.90 26.71 13.14
CA ARG A 854 -0.30 26.43 12.34
C ARG A 854 -1.47 25.99 13.22
N ALA A 855 -2.68 26.48 12.95
CA ALA A 855 -3.86 26.19 13.76
C ALA A 855 -4.31 24.71 13.62
N MET A 856 -4.29 24.18 12.40
CA MET A 856 -4.68 22.81 12.08
C MET A 856 -3.53 22.03 11.42
N ARG A 857 -3.65 20.70 11.39
CA ARG A 857 -2.71 19.82 10.69
C ARG A 857 -3.44 18.69 9.95
N PRO A 858 -3.01 18.33 8.72
CA PRO A 858 -3.61 17.24 7.95
C PRO A 858 -3.34 15.84 8.54
N GLY A 859 -2.50 15.74 9.57
CA GLY A 859 -2.23 14.48 10.27
C GLY A 859 -3.38 13.99 11.15
N GLY A 860 -4.32 14.87 11.54
CA GLY A 860 -5.49 14.52 12.33
C GLY A 860 -5.95 15.64 13.25
N SER A 861 -7.20 15.52 13.72
CA SER A 861 -7.90 16.51 14.54
C SER A 861 -7.22 16.85 15.87
N ARG A 862 -6.37 15.97 16.38
CA ARG A 862 -5.62 16.14 17.64
C ARG A 862 -4.21 16.70 17.47
N ALA A 863 -3.77 16.94 16.24
CA ALA A 863 -2.39 17.34 15.95
C ALA A 863 -2.19 18.87 15.92
N GLY A 864 -3.27 19.65 15.87
CA GLY A 864 -3.26 21.13 15.90
C GLY A 864 -3.78 21.71 17.22
N THR A 865 -3.81 23.04 17.30
CA THR A 865 -4.33 23.78 18.46
C THR A 865 -5.79 24.20 18.29
N PHE A 866 -6.30 24.25 17.05
CA PHE A 866 -7.64 24.72 16.72
C PHE A 866 -8.75 24.07 17.56
N MET A 867 -8.77 22.73 17.61
CA MET A 867 -9.82 22.00 18.35
C MET A 867 -9.86 22.35 19.83
N GLY A 868 -8.71 22.65 20.44
CA GLY A 868 -8.64 23.01 21.86
C GLY A 868 -9.42 24.28 22.20
N LYS A 869 -9.48 25.24 21.27
CA LYS A 869 -10.18 26.52 21.44
C LYS A 869 -11.68 26.36 21.63
N PHE A 870 -12.29 25.46 20.87
CA PHE A 870 -13.73 25.24 20.91
C PHE A 870 -14.16 24.23 21.99
N LEU A 871 -13.22 23.47 22.54
CA LEU A 871 -13.50 22.40 23.51
C LEU A 871 -13.19 22.80 24.96
N ASP A 872 -12.45 23.90 25.19
CA ASP A 872 -12.11 24.39 26.52
C ASP A 872 -13.16 25.42 27.01
N PRO A 873 -13.95 25.13 28.07
CA PRO A 873 -14.93 26.07 28.62
C PRO A 873 -14.38 27.40 29.12
N THR A 874 -13.06 27.54 29.22
CA THR A 874 -12.39 28.78 29.65
C THR A 874 -11.93 29.66 28.48
N ASP A 875 -11.97 29.15 27.25
CA ASP A 875 -11.62 29.90 26.04
C ASP A 875 -12.84 30.67 25.51
N ASP A 876 -12.62 31.82 24.89
CA ASP A 876 -13.67 32.69 24.37
C ASP A 876 -14.37 32.12 23.13
N HIS A 877 -13.77 31.12 22.47
CA HIS A 877 -14.37 30.40 21.36
C HIS A 877 -15.32 29.27 21.79
N PHE A 878 -15.39 28.96 23.09
CA PHE A 878 -16.18 27.84 23.59
C PHE A 878 -17.66 27.97 23.21
N GLY A 879 -18.21 26.90 22.61
CA GLY A 879 -19.61 26.85 22.19
C GLY A 879 -19.94 27.63 20.90
N TYR A 880 -18.95 28.24 20.24
CA TYR A 880 -19.19 28.91 18.95
C TYR A 880 -19.51 27.91 17.85
N LEU A 881 -18.86 26.74 17.85
CA LEU A 881 -19.16 25.62 16.97
C LEU A 881 -19.96 24.56 17.74
N SER A 882 -21.01 24.03 17.11
CA SER A 882 -21.75 22.88 17.60
C SER A 882 -20.88 21.61 17.58
N ALA A 883 -21.26 20.61 18.36
CA ALA A 883 -20.54 19.33 18.39
C ALA A 883 -20.52 18.63 17.01
N THR A 884 -21.58 18.75 16.21
CA THR A 884 -21.63 18.18 14.85
C THR A 884 -20.74 18.96 13.87
N GLU A 885 -20.61 20.28 14.00
CA GLU A 885 -19.65 21.07 13.21
C GLU A 885 -18.21 20.71 13.57
N LEU A 886 -17.90 20.56 14.86
CA LEU A 886 -16.57 20.10 15.32
C LEU A 886 -16.26 18.68 14.84
N ARG A 887 -17.26 17.79 14.84
CA ARG A 887 -17.15 16.45 14.27
C ARG A 887 -16.80 16.50 12.78
N LEU A 888 -17.47 17.34 11.98
CA LEU A 888 -17.18 17.50 10.55
C LEU A 888 -15.72 17.90 10.30
N ILE A 889 -15.22 18.91 11.03
CA ILE A 889 -13.82 19.36 10.93
C ILE A 889 -12.89 18.23 11.39
N ALA A 890 -13.24 17.50 12.45
CA ALA A 890 -12.42 16.39 12.94
C ALA A 890 -12.31 15.25 11.93
N GLU A 891 -13.42 14.87 11.30
CA GLU A 891 -13.47 13.88 10.22
C GLU A 891 -12.56 14.28 9.07
N TRP A 892 -12.69 15.52 8.60
CA TRP A 892 -11.89 16.07 7.51
C TRP A 892 -10.39 16.05 7.82
N LEU A 893 -9.98 16.51 9.00
CA LEU A 893 -8.57 16.48 9.42
C LEU A 893 -8.05 15.04 9.57
N ASP A 894 -8.85 14.14 10.12
CA ASP A 894 -8.45 12.75 10.35
C ASP A 894 -8.20 11.99 9.04
N ILE A 895 -8.95 12.28 7.98
CA ILE A 895 -8.78 11.64 6.67
C ILE A 895 -7.75 12.33 5.75
N GLY A 896 -7.10 13.41 6.21
CA GLY A 896 -5.97 14.03 5.50
C GLY A 896 -6.16 15.49 5.09
N ALA A 897 -7.26 16.13 5.50
CA ALA A 897 -7.58 17.54 5.20
C ALA A 897 -7.46 17.90 3.72
N GLN A 898 -7.92 17.00 2.84
CA GLN A 898 -7.86 17.22 1.40
C GLN A 898 -8.73 18.42 1.00
N TYR A 899 -8.32 19.14 -0.04
CA TYR A 899 -9.14 20.24 -0.57
C TYR A 899 -10.41 19.68 -1.24
N TYR A 900 -10.25 18.67 -2.10
CA TYR A 900 -11.32 17.80 -2.59
C TYR A 900 -11.05 16.35 -2.20
N ASN A 901 -12.09 15.63 -1.78
CA ASN A 901 -12.06 14.18 -1.52
C ASN A 901 -12.77 13.39 -2.64
N ASN A 902 -13.07 14.02 -3.77
CA ASN A 902 -13.63 13.37 -4.95
C ASN A 902 -13.06 14.05 -6.22
N PRO A 903 -12.42 13.31 -7.14
CA PRO A 903 -11.90 13.86 -8.40
C PRO A 903 -12.95 14.59 -9.24
N SER A 904 -14.19 14.09 -9.29
CA SER A 904 -15.24 14.69 -10.13
C SER A 904 -15.77 16.03 -9.59
N ALA A 905 -15.37 16.43 -8.38
CA ALA A 905 -15.69 17.74 -7.81
C ALA A 905 -14.57 18.76 -8.03
N ALA A 906 -13.36 18.31 -8.41
CA ALA A 906 -12.24 19.19 -8.68
C ALA A 906 -12.46 19.94 -10.01
N PRO A 907 -11.99 21.20 -10.12
CA PRO A 907 -11.92 21.90 -11.39
C PRO A 907 -11.08 21.12 -12.42
N LEU A 908 -11.57 21.05 -13.65
CA LEU A 908 -10.87 20.41 -14.77
C LEU A 908 -9.85 21.38 -15.39
N ASN A 909 -8.78 20.82 -15.98
CA ASN A 909 -7.76 21.57 -16.71
C ASN A 909 -8.21 22.08 -18.09
#